data_AF-A0A9E2QQR8-F1
#
_entry.id   AF-A0A9E2QQR8-F1
#
_cell.length_a   1.000
_cell.length_b   1.000
_cell.length_c   1.000
_cell.angle_alpha   90.00
_cell.angle_beta   90.00
_cell.angle_gamma   90.00
#
_symmetry.space_group_name_H-M   'P 1'
#
loop_
_entity.id
_entity.type
_entity.pdbx_description
1 polymer ?
#
loop_
_entity_poly.entity_id
_entity_poly.type
_entity_poly.pdbx_seq_one_letter_code
_entity_poly.pdbx_strand_id
1 'polypeptide(L)'
;MKNIYILFSICLLTTTVKAQIPVLNSKPSSQNVIYLDFDGEVVNNPNWYASTINAAPSGLTNDQIVETFKRITEKYIPFDVNITTSLAVYNAALATKRQQVVVTPTSQWYGSAGGVAFVGSFGWAAYSPAWVFPNNLSNNADFIATAAAHEVGHTLLLNHHAPYDASCNRIGFYHQGKGTGQTSWGPIMGAPYYSNFVVWYKGSTTSPTCAQTNQDDLALITSLIPYRNDDHGNTIAAATTLNIVSNAFADSGIIERNTDADFFKFTLTQSSNVTVNARPWSLNPATNTAACLDTKVELFNNSGMLLVADSSITTLNSSITQNNLSAGTYYVKIDGTGIANYNDYGGTGPNDYGSLGRFYINAIITPNGGGPTPPVANFNTSVNTICTGQSILCSDISSNTPTSWSWTCTGATPSTSTSQNPTFTFLAAGTYNISLTATNSGGSNTYTKQVTVNPNPAITATNQTMCSGSTISISATGASTYSWMPATGLAQTTGATVNCTAPSNTTYTITGTGSNGCMATKTITVTVNASPNLTSNNPSVCNGQGATLTVSGATTYTWAPSTALNSTTGSSVISTATSNTTYTITGTASNGCTSAKTSIVSVNAAPSLTVSSATAICNGTNTPLTVSGANTYSWTPATGLNNVTSSTVTASPVSSITYTVTGSSGNGCSSQSTVAVTVNAVPSLTGSNNTALCNGTSTNLNINGANTYSWAPAAGLNNITASTVTASPTSSVTYTVTGTSANGCSSSKTIAITVNQTPNLNLTPNAVVCSGNSASLSVSGATTYSWSPSTGLSNTSGATISASPASTTTYTVVGTTSGCSSTSTVVVTINTTPVLTSTPNTSVCNGSAATLSVSGASTYSWSPSTGLSAVTGSSVAASPTANITYTITGTSNGCSATKTIAVGISSSPSIVATNTSPQCTSASGSINVSVNGATAPYTYNWNNGATTQNLSNLAAGVYTLTVISANGCSSSSTISLASNTCNIPVTMVPADITSSSVLLRWNKVPCSYGYCIRRRVMNSTNWVCFSMASANDTTRRFFNLIPDTLYEYQILSYCNPEKTDSSGYSSSNTFTTNALCFAPQNLNVTQVSSNGAIIEWNTMPSSTAYRLRYTISGTTPNWVEVVIPEGNQNNYLIDGLQAGTKYKYQIRNVCDASIGEVSNWSSSKFFTTTDAGNRFEEVGEEANVFDFDLYPNPATRFVSIDATIPEPTDITVNIYDVTGRMMETFIRNVEDGHFYEEIDLTTYMKGIYVVSINYSGQTINKKFVRR
;
A
#
# COMPACT_ATOMS: atom_id res chain seq x y z
N MET A 1 -35.10 34.54 37.58
CA MET A 1 -36.44 34.94 37.07
C MET A 1 -36.26 35.20 35.58
N LYS A 2 -36.86 34.40 34.68
CA LYS A 2 -38.20 34.60 34.06
C LYS A 2 -38.32 35.96 33.33
N ASN A 3 -38.74 36.07 32.05
CA ASN A 3 -38.96 35.10 30.95
C ASN A 3 -39.31 35.86 29.63
N ILE A 4 -39.38 35.18 28.45
CA ILE A 4 -40.15 35.59 27.22
C ILE A 4 -39.59 36.76 26.37
N TYR A 5 -39.72 36.88 25.02
CA TYR A 5 -39.69 35.96 23.84
C TYR A 5 -39.86 36.81 22.52
N ILE A 6 -39.61 36.22 21.31
CA ILE A 6 -40.18 36.59 19.96
C ILE A 6 -39.52 37.69 19.04
N LEU A 7 -38.78 37.21 18.02
CA LEU A 7 -38.79 37.45 16.54
C LEU A 7 -38.48 38.78 15.78
N PHE A 8 -37.80 38.55 14.63
CA PHE A 8 -37.78 39.24 13.29
C PHE A 8 -36.85 40.44 12.90
N SER A 9 -35.80 40.09 12.14
CA SER A 9 -35.39 40.63 10.81
C SER A 9 -34.56 41.92 10.56
N ILE A 10 -33.70 41.82 9.50
CA ILE A 10 -33.19 42.85 8.53
C ILE A 10 -31.76 43.48 8.71
N CYS A 11 -30.90 43.22 7.70
CA CYS A 11 -29.73 43.99 7.16
C CYS A 11 -28.46 44.26 8.03
N LEU A 12 -27.22 44.33 7.49
CA LEU A 12 -26.65 43.86 6.20
C LEU A 12 -25.09 43.76 6.25
N LEU A 13 -24.52 42.82 5.48
CA LEU A 13 -23.18 42.66 4.85
C LEU A 13 -22.08 43.75 5.02
N THR A 14 -20.77 43.49 4.92
CA THR A 14 -19.95 42.31 4.50
C THR A 14 -18.64 42.32 5.33
N THR A 15 -17.50 41.62 5.13
CA THR A 15 -16.87 40.74 4.10
C THR A 15 -15.91 39.77 4.87
N THR A 16 -15.08 38.87 4.32
CA THR A 16 -14.56 38.58 2.96
C THR A 16 -14.92 37.13 2.51
N VAL A 17 -14.13 36.52 1.62
CA VAL A 17 -14.43 35.22 0.99
C VAL A 17 -13.71 34.05 1.67
N LYS A 18 -14.47 33.06 2.16
CA LYS A 18 -14.06 31.65 2.09
C LYS A 18 -14.61 31.07 0.78
N ALA A 19 -13.84 30.22 0.10
CA ALA A 19 -14.35 29.48 -1.05
C ALA A 19 -15.47 28.54 -0.58
N GLN A 20 -16.69 28.74 -1.07
CA GLN A 20 -17.80 27.83 -0.81
C GLN A 20 -17.70 26.66 -1.79
N ILE A 21 -17.32 25.49 -1.27
CA ILE A 21 -17.24 24.24 -2.03
C ILE A 21 -18.62 23.96 -2.65
N PRO A 22 -18.70 23.61 -3.94
CA PRO A 22 -19.94 23.10 -4.53
C PRO A 22 -20.42 21.86 -3.76
N VAL A 23 -21.61 21.94 -3.18
CA VAL A 23 -22.26 20.79 -2.54
C VAL A 23 -22.85 19.91 -3.64
N LEU A 24 -22.13 18.87 -4.01
CA LEU A 24 -22.45 17.95 -5.09
C LEU A 24 -22.72 16.57 -4.45
N ASN A 25 -23.86 15.97 -4.77
CA ASN A 25 -24.32 14.68 -4.25
C ASN A 25 -24.96 13.89 -5.39
N SER A 26 -24.63 12.61 -5.59
CA SER A 26 -25.16 11.83 -6.72
C SER A 26 -26.57 11.27 -6.48
N LYS A 27 -26.84 10.61 -5.34
CA LYS A 27 -28.16 10.04 -4.99
C LYS A 27 -28.31 9.87 -3.47
N PRO A 28 -29.31 10.50 -2.79
CA PRO A 28 -29.48 10.39 -1.33
C PRO A 28 -29.88 9.01 -0.78
N SER A 29 -30.23 8.05 -1.64
CA SER A 29 -30.81 6.75 -1.25
C SER A 29 -29.79 5.64 -0.98
N SER A 30 -28.58 5.73 -1.54
CA SER A 30 -27.57 4.67 -1.41
C SER A 30 -26.93 4.62 -0.03
N GLN A 31 -26.65 3.40 0.45
CA GLN A 31 -25.92 3.15 1.70
C GLN A 31 -24.39 3.12 1.54
N ASN A 32 -23.88 3.11 0.31
CA ASN A 32 -22.44 3.13 0.03
C ASN A 32 -22.05 4.58 -0.34
N VAL A 33 -21.01 5.14 0.29
CA VAL A 33 -20.69 6.57 0.15
C VAL A 33 -19.21 6.81 -0.19
N ILE A 34 -18.97 7.41 -1.36
CA ILE A 34 -17.67 7.94 -1.76
C ILE A 34 -17.64 9.44 -1.47
N TYR A 35 -16.72 9.88 -0.62
CA TYR A 35 -16.49 11.30 -0.32
C TYR A 35 -15.31 11.83 -1.13
N LEU A 36 -15.53 12.90 -1.87
CA LEU A 36 -14.50 13.59 -2.65
C LEU A 36 -14.13 14.91 -1.96
N ASP A 37 -12.94 14.96 -1.38
CA ASP A 37 -12.30 16.17 -0.85
C ASP A 37 -11.56 16.88 -1.99
N PHE A 38 -11.87 18.17 -2.17
CA PHE A 38 -11.21 19.09 -3.10
C PHE A 38 -10.67 20.34 -2.42
N ASP A 39 -10.94 20.56 -1.14
CA ASP A 39 -10.65 21.79 -0.39
C ASP A 39 -9.46 21.66 0.57
N GLY A 40 -8.93 20.46 0.78
CA GLY A 40 -7.70 20.21 1.51
C GLY A 40 -7.95 19.94 2.99
N GLU A 41 -8.58 18.79 3.29
CA GLU A 41 -8.87 18.39 4.67
C GLU A 41 -7.61 17.87 5.40
N VAL A 42 -7.66 17.90 6.73
CA VAL A 42 -6.60 17.37 7.60
C VAL A 42 -6.89 15.89 7.87
N VAL A 43 -6.16 15.00 7.18
CA VAL A 43 -6.28 13.55 7.33
C VAL A 43 -5.51 13.09 8.57
N ASN A 44 -6.26 12.76 9.62
CA ASN A 44 -5.70 12.37 10.92
C ASN A 44 -5.28 10.89 10.93
N ASN A 45 -3.98 10.63 11.04
CA ASN A 45 -3.37 9.31 11.32
C ASN A 45 -3.87 8.16 10.41
N PRO A 46 -3.69 8.22 9.08
CA PRO A 46 -4.02 7.13 8.17
C PRO A 46 -3.13 5.90 8.41
N ASN A 47 -3.67 4.69 8.21
CA ASN A 47 -3.04 3.44 8.69
C ASN A 47 -1.66 3.11 8.08
N TRP A 48 -1.31 3.71 6.93
CA TRP A 48 -0.02 3.54 6.25
C TRP A 48 1.00 4.66 6.58
N TYR A 49 0.59 5.70 7.32
CA TYR A 49 1.46 6.81 7.73
C TYR A 49 1.02 7.39 9.08
N ALA A 50 1.73 7.03 10.14
CA ALA A 50 1.35 7.25 11.54
C ALA A 50 1.47 8.72 12.05
N SER A 51 1.18 9.69 11.19
CA SER A 51 1.10 11.12 11.55
C SER A 51 0.03 11.82 10.73
N THR A 52 -0.35 13.04 11.15
CA THR A 52 -1.46 13.77 10.53
C THR A 52 -0.99 14.47 9.25
N ILE A 53 -1.66 14.18 8.13
CA ILE A 53 -1.37 14.76 6.81
C ILE A 53 -2.30 15.96 6.59
N ASN A 54 -1.73 17.11 6.24
CA ASN A 54 -2.48 18.30 5.85
C ASN A 54 -2.49 18.39 4.32
N ALA A 55 -3.62 18.12 3.68
CA ALA A 55 -3.75 18.22 2.23
C ALA A 55 -3.88 19.70 1.83
N ALA A 56 -3.16 20.14 0.79
CA ALA A 56 -3.49 21.42 0.17
C ALA A 56 -4.79 21.29 -0.65
N PRO A 57 -5.57 22.38 -0.82
CA PRO A 57 -6.72 22.38 -1.73
C PRO A 57 -6.31 21.91 -3.14
N SER A 58 -7.24 21.26 -3.85
CA SER A 58 -7.01 20.55 -5.12
C SER A 58 -6.29 21.33 -6.24
N GLY A 59 -6.27 22.66 -6.18
CA GLY A 59 -5.66 23.51 -7.20
C GLY A 59 -6.48 23.65 -8.50
N LEU A 60 -7.66 23.03 -8.54
CA LEU A 60 -8.59 23.03 -9.66
C LEU A 60 -9.52 24.26 -9.63
N THR A 61 -10.01 24.68 -10.79
CA THR A 61 -11.10 25.66 -10.88
C THR A 61 -12.44 25.03 -10.45
N ASN A 62 -13.43 25.87 -10.11
CA ASN A 62 -14.78 25.38 -9.79
C ASN A 62 -15.37 24.53 -10.92
N ASP A 63 -15.16 24.91 -12.18
CA ASP A 63 -15.65 24.17 -13.34
C ASP A 63 -14.95 22.81 -13.47
N GLN A 64 -13.63 22.74 -13.21
CA GLN A 64 -12.89 21.49 -13.18
C GLN A 64 -13.34 20.57 -12.03
N ILE A 65 -13.62 21.11 -10.84
CA ILE A 65 -14.15 20.35 -9.69
C ILE A 65 -15.53 19.76 -10.03
N VAL A 66 -16.43 20.59 -10.57
CA VAL A 66 -17.77 20.17 -11.01
C VAL A 66 -17.68 19.10 -12.11
N GLU A 67 -16.76 19.26 -13.07
CA GLU A 67 -16.57 18.32 -14.17
C GLU A 67 -15.96 16.99 -13.73
N THR A 68 -14.93 17.01 -12.87
CA THR A 68 -14.38 15.81 -12.24
C THR A 68 -15.44 15.08 -11.41
N PHE A 69 -16.27 15.80 -10.63
CA PHE A 69 -17.36 15.19 -9.88
C PHE A 69 -18.38 14.48 -10.78
N LYS A 70 -18.81 15.10 -11.89
CA LYS A 70 -19.72 14.46 -12.86
C LYS A 70 -19.12 13.18 -13.44
N ARG A 71 -17.86 13.24 -13.89
CA ARG A 71 -17.16 12.12 -14.54
C ARG A 71 -16.92 10.94 -13.59
N ILE A 72 -16.64 11.21 -12.31
CA ILE A 72 -16.61 10.16 -11.27
C ILE A 72 -18.03 9.63 -11.03
N THR A 73 -19.04 10.50 -10.99
CA THR A 73 -20.45 10.11 -10.80
C THR A 73 -20.92 9.13 -11.87
N GLU A 74 -20.78 9.44 -13.16
CA GLU A 74 -21.26 8.56 -14.24
C GLU A 74 -20.66 7.15 -14.16
N LYS A 75 -19.33 7.05 -13.95
CA LYS A 75 -18.60 5.77 -13.86
C LYS A 75 -19.13 4.83 -12.77
N TYR A 76 -19.86 5.34 -11.78
CA TYR A 76 -20.39 4.59 -10.64
C TYR A 76 -21.94 4.52 -10.58
N ILE A 77 -22.68 5.15 -11.50
CA ILE A 77 -24.15 5.05 -11.59
C ILE A 77 -24.65 3.58 -11.53
N PRO A 78 -24.05 2.60 -12.24
CA PRO A 78 -24.56 1.22 -12.28
C PRO A 78 -24.47 0.43 -10.96
N PHE A 79 -23.89 1.01 -9.90
CA PHE A 79 -23.61 0.32 -8.63
C PHE A 79 -24.44 0.82 -7.44
N ASP A 80 -25.37 1.76 -7.67
CA ASP A 80 -26.09 2.51 -6.64
C ASP A 80 -25.16 2.96 -5.49
N VAL A 81 -24.21 3.83 -5.82
CA VAL A 81 -23.25 4.43 -4.85
C VAL A 81 -23.45 5.94 -4.80
N ASN A 82 -23.63 6.48 -3.59
CA ASN A 82 -23.70 7.92 -3.39
C ASN A 82 -22.28 8.51 -3.42
N ILE A 83 -22.06 9.50 -4.27
CA ILE A 83 -20.81 10.27 -4.37
C ILE A 83 -21.11 11.67 -3.85
N THR A 84 -20.29 12.20 -2.95
CA THR A 84 -20.60 13.41 -2.19
C THR A 84 -19.37 14.28 -1.94
N THR A 85 -19.55 15.61 -1.93
CA THR A 85 -18.59 16.57 -1.35
C THR A 85 -18.98 16.99 0.08
N SER A 86 -19.96 16.31 0.69
CA SER A 86 -20.46 16.60 2.04
C SER A 86 -19.89 15.64 3.08
N LEU A 87 -18.95 16.14 3.88
CA LEU A 87 -18.39 15.44 5.05
C LEU A 87 -19.48 14.96 6.04
N ALA A 88 -20.64 15.61 6.08
CA ALA A 88 -21.79 15.18 6.89
C ALA A 88 -22.48 13.93 6.33
N VAL A 89 -22.60 13.81 5.01
CA VAL A 89 -23.15 12.62 4.32
C VAL A 89 -22.18 11.45 4.44
N TYR A 90 -20.87 11.71 4.27
CA TYR A 90 -19.81 10.74 4.55
C TYR A 90 -19.86 10.20 5.99
N ASN A 91 -19.94 11.09 6.99
CA ASN A 91 -19.95 10.66 8.39
C ASN A 91 -21.25 9.98 8.84
N ALA A 92 -22.38 10.24 8.17
CA ALA A 92 -23.63 9.51 8.38
C ALA A 92 -23.60 8.06 7.83
N ALA A 93 -22.69 7.76 6.90
CA ALA A 93 -22.52 6.43 6.34
C ALA A 93 -21.76 5.49 7.28
N LEU A 94 -22.09 4.20 7.22
CA LEU A 94 -21.38 3.16 7.97
C LEU A 94 -19.90 3.13 7.57
N ALA A 95 -19.01 2.99 8.55
CA ALA A 95 -17.57 2.94 8.34
C ALA A 95 -17.14 1.84 7.33
N THR A 96 -17.84 0.71 7.31
CA THR A 96 -17.61 -0.41 6.37
C THR A 96 -18.24 -0.22 4.98
N LYS A 97 -18.87 0.92 4.73
CA LYS A 97 -19.54 1.26 3.45
C LYS A 97 -19.11 2.62 2.88
N ARG A 98 -18.08 3.26 3.46
CA ARG A 98 -17.65 4.59 3.05
C ARG A 98 -16.17 4.66 2.69
N GLN A 99 -15.86 5.36 1.61
CA GLN A 99 -14.50 5.63 1.14
C GLN A 99 -14.29 7.14 1.02
N GLN A 100 -13.10 7.63 1.37
CA GLN A 100 -12.68 9.00 1.10
C GLN A 100 -11.65 9.00 -0.03
N VAL A 101 -11.73 10.01 -0.90
CA VAL A 101 -10.75 10.33 -1.95
C VAL A 101 -10.32 11.77 -1.74
N VAL A 102 -9.02 12.00 -1.54
CA VAL A 102 -8.44 13.34 -1.35
C VAL A 102 -7.73 13.75 -2.63
N VAL A 103 -8.25 14.79 -3.28
CA VAL A 103 -7.72 15.34 -4.53
C VAL A 103 -6.83 16.54 -4.18
N THR A 104 -5.51 16.36 -4.18
CA THR A 104 -4.57 17.36 -3.67
C THR A 104 -3.28 17.49 -4.49
N PRO A 105 -2.73 18.69 -4.72
CA PRO A 105 -1.42 18.87 -5.34
C PRO A 105 -0.26 18.39 -4.45
N THR A 106 -0.52 18.00 -3.20
CA THR A 106 0.48 17.62 -2.19
C THR A 106 0.94 16.17 -2.31
N SER A 107 1.87 15.88 -3.22
CA SER A 107 2.53 14.56 -3.36
C SER A 107 3.82 14.38 -2.54
N GLN A 108 4.36 15.47 -1.97
CA GLN A 108 5.73 15.51 -1.42
C GLN A 108 6.00 14.62 -0.19
N TRP A 109 4.98 14.13 0.50
CA TRP A 109 5.15 13.21 1.64
C TRP A 109 5.44 11.76 1.21
N TYR A 110 5.33 11.42 -0.09
CA TYR A 110 5.47 10.06 -0.60
C TYR A 110 6.76 9.86 -1.42
N GLY A 111 7.88 9.65 -0.72
CA GLY A 111 9.23 9.69 -1.30
C GLY A 111 9.65 8.55 -2.22
N SER A 112 8.76 7.63 -2.64
CA SER A 112 9.15 6.42 -3.39
C SER A 112 8.14 5.89 -4.43
N ALA A 113 6.99 6.54 -4.65
CA ALA A 113 6.07 6.17 -5.72
C ALA A 113 5.83 7.35 -6.67
N GLY A 114 6.29 7.23 -7.92
CA GLY A 114 6.04 8.21 -8.98
C GLY A 114 4.62 8.15 -9.57
N GLY A 115 3.64 7.76 -8.76
CA GLY A 115 2.26 7.53 -9.19
C GLY A 115 1.46 8.82 -9.37
N VAL A 116 0.35 8.69 -10.09
CA VAL A 116 -0.65 9.76 -10.23
C VAL A 116 -1.72 9.74 -9.13
N ALA A 117 -1.82 8.62 -8.42
CA ALA A 117 -2.78 8.35 -7.36
C ALA A 117 -2.28 7.20 -6.45
N PHE A 118 -3.00 6.90 -5.35
CA PHE A 118 -2.65 5.83 -4.40
C PHE A 118 -3.84 5.30 -3.57
N VAL A 119 -3.92 3.97 -3.39
CA VAL A 119 -5.02 3.23 -2.73
C VAL A 119 -4.78 2.97 -1.23
N GLY A 120 -5.79 3.25 -0.41
CA GLY A 120 -6.05 2.50 0.83
C GLY A 120 -7.31 1.63 0.66
N SER A 121 -7.23 0.31 0.80
CA SER A 121 -8.32 -0.60 0.39
C SER A 121 -9.26 -1.03 1.52
N PHE A 122 -10.48 -1.47 1.16
CA PHE A 122 -11.40 -2.15 2.08
C PHE A 122 -10.83 -3.49 2.55
N GLY A 123 -10.13 -3.44 3.67
CA GLY A 123 -9.59 -4.61 4.38
C GLY A 123 -8.90 -4.21 5.69
N TRP A 124 -8.26 -3.04 5.73
CA TRP A 124 -7.50 -2.55 6.89
C TRP A 124 -8.06 -1.23 7.43
N ALA A 125 -9.29 -1.31 7.95
CA ALA A 125 -10.08 -0.26 8.63
C ALA A 125 -10.41 1.01 7.83
N ALA A 126 -11.50 1.67 8.24
CA ALA A 126 -12.19 2.75 7.50
C ALA A 126 -11.51 4.13 7.56
N TYR A 127 -10.17 4.16 7.65
CA TYR A 127 -9.36 5.36 7.95
C TYR A 127 -8.23 5.60 6.93
N SER A 128 -8.22 4.89 5.80
CA SER A 128 -7.25 5.09 4.73
C SER A 128 -7.92 5.71 3.50
N PRO A 129 -7.84 7.03 3.29
CA PRO A 129 -8.31 7.63 2.04
C PRO A 129 -7.46 7.18 0.85
N ALA A 130 -8.09 7.17 -0.32
CA ALA A 130 -7.39 7.17 -1.59
C ALA A 130 -6.90 8.60 -1.90
N TRP A 131 -5.78 8.72 -2.62
CA TRP A 131 -5.18 10.01 -2.95
C TRP A 131 -5.04 10.16 -4.45
N VAL A 132 -5.30 11.37 -4.97
CA VAL A 132 -5.13 11.71 -6.38
C VAL A 132 -4.36 13.01 -6.48
N PHE A 133 -3.39 13.09 -7.40
CA PHE A 133 -2.44 14.20 -7.49
C PHE A 133 -2.62 15.01 -8.80
N PRO A 134 -3.47 16.06 -8.84
CA PRO A 134 -3.73 16.88 -10.03
C PRO A 134 -2.48 17.39 -10.75
N ASN A 135 -1.44 17.78 -10.00
CA ASN A 135 -0.15 18.21 -10.54
C ASN A 135 0.50 17.18 -11.47
N ASN A 136 0.41 15.88 -11.14
CA ASN A 136 0.96 14.80 -11.95
C ASN A 136 0.08 14.47 -13.17
N LEU A 137 -1.17 14.96 -13.16
CA LEU A 137 -2.20 14.74 -14.19
C LEU A 137 -2.49 16.01 -15.01
N SER A 138 -1.53 16.95 -15.05
CA SER A 138 -1.61 18.23 -15.77
C SER A 138 -2.84 19.09 -15.41
N ASN A 139 -3.41 18.90 -14.20
CA ASN A 139 -4.67 19.49 -13.75
C ASN A 139 -5.86 19.24 -14.69
N ASN A 140 -5.84 18.16 -15.49
CA ASN A 140 -6.93 17.80 -16.40
C ASN A 140 -8.05 17.06 -15.64
N ALA A 141 -9.25 17.64 -15.62
CA ALA A 141 -10.41 17.11 -14.92
C ALA A 141 -10.78 15.67 -15.32
N ASP A 142 -10.50 15.27 -16.57
CA ASP A 142 -10.78 13.93 -17.12
C ASP A 142 -9.77 12.88 -16.63
N PHE A 143 -8.48 13.23 -16.65
CA PHE A 143 -7.41 12.38 -16.13
C PHE A 143 -7.54 12.21 -14.60
N ILE A 144 -7.94 13.28 -13.89
CA ILE A 144 -8.21 13.25 -12.44
C ILE A 144 -9.44 12.40 -12.12
N ALA A 145 -10.53 12.53 -12.89
CA ALA A 145 -11.71 11.68 -12.71
C ALA A 145 -11.43 10.20 -12.99
N THR A 146 -10.56 9.92 -13.97
CA THR A 146 -10.17 8.56 -14.36
C THR A 146 -9.23 7.93 -13.31
N ALA A 147 -8.27 8.69 -12.77
CA ALA A 147 -7.46 8.26 -11.63
C ALA A 147 -8.30 8.05 -10.36
N ALA A 148 -9.15 9.02 -9.99
CA ALA A 148 -10.03 8.92 -8.83
C ALA A 148 -10.99 7.71 -8.91
N ALA A 149 -11.53 7.43 -10.10
CA ALA A 149 -12.32 6.24 -10.32
C ALA A 149 -11.50 4.95 -10.14
N HIS A 150 -10.28 4.90 -10.69
CA HIS A 150 -9.38 3.74 -10.59
C HIS A 150 -9.06 3.38 -9.14
N GLU A 151 -8.67 4.34 -8.31
CA GLU A 151 -8.36 4.07 -6.89
C GLU A 151 -9.57 3.52 -6.13
N VAL A 152 -10.75 4.10 -6.36
CA VAL A 152 -11.99 3.63 -5.74
C VAL A 152 -12.37 2.24 -6.24
N GLY A 153 -12.04 1.89 -7.49
CA GLY A 153 -12.27 0.56 -8.05
C GLY A 153 -11.55 -0.54 -7.28
N HIS A 154 -10.29 -0.30 -6.86
CA HIS A 154 -9.56 -1.20 -5.98
C HIS A 154 -10.24 -1.41 -4.62
N THR A 155 -10.97 -0.41 -4.11
CA THR A 155 -11.73 -0.56 -2.85
C THR A 155 -12.93 -1.52 -3.03
N LEU A 156 -13.49 -1.65 -4.24
CA LEU A 156 -14.50 -2.65 -4.59
C LEU A 156 -13.91 -4.05 -4.88
N LEU A 157 -12.72 -4.35 -4.35
CA LEU A 157 -11.97 -5.61 -4.53
C LEU A 157 -11.55 -5.92 -5.98
N LEU A 158 -11.56 -4.92 -6.87
CA LEU A 158 -10.98 -5.05 -8.21
C LEU A 158 -9.46 -5.08 -8.13
N ASN A 159 -8.84 -5.94 -8.94
CA ASN A 159 -7.39 -6.14 -8.93
C ASN A 159 -6.87 -6.28 -10.37
N HIS A 160 -6.10 -5.29 -10.83
CA HIS A 160 -5.38 -5.37 -12.11
C HIS A 160 -3.96 -5.95 -11.97
N HIS A 161 -3.57 -6.50 -10.82
CA HIS A 161 -2.30 -7.21 -10.71
C HIS A 161 -2.44 -8.68 -11.11
N ALA A 162 -1.44 -9.22 -11.81
CA ALA A 162 -1.31 -10.66 -12.01
C ALA A 162 -0.72 -11.32 -10.76
N PRO A 163 -1.19 -12.51 -10.33
CA PRO A 163 -0.60 -13.20 -9.18
C PRO A 163 0.74 -13.86 -9.54
N TYR A 164 1.68 -13.79 -8.60
CA TYR A 164 3.02 -14.40 -8.68
C TYR A 164 3.23 -15.38 -7.52
N ASP A 165 4.09 -16.39 -7.71
CA ASP A 165 4.56 -17.25 -6.62
C ASP A 165 5.74 -16.65 -5.84
N ALA A 166 6.18 -17.35 -4.79
CA ALA A 166 7.34 -16.98 -3.98
C ALA A 166 8.69 -17.06 -4.72
N SER A 167 8.70 -17.59 -5.95
CA SER A 167 9.86 -17.69 -6.85
C SER A 167 9.77 -16.69 -8.02
N CYS A 168 8.81 -15.76 -7.98
CA CYS A 168 8.57 -14.72 -8.98
C CYS A 168 8.11 -15.22 -10.36
N ASN A 169 7.56 -16.43 -10.45
CA ASN A 169 6.83 -16.88 -11.64
C ASN A 169 5.40 -16.35 -11.61
N ARG A 170 4.88 -15.91 -12.76
CA ARG A 170 3.48 -15.46 -12.89
C ARG A 170 2.55 -16.67 -12.95
N ILE A 171 1.83 -16.94 -11.86
CA ILE A 171 0.94 -18.11 -11.68
C ILE A 171 -0.50 -17.91 -12.17
N GLY A 172 -0.86 -16.72 -12.63
CA GLY A 172 -2.17 -16.44 -13.21
C GLY A 172 -2.17 -15.22 -14.14
N PHE A 173 -3.30 -15.01 -14.81
CA PHE A 173 -3.54 -13.78 -15.56
C PHE A 173 -4.19 -12.71 -14.66
N TYR A 174 -4.22 -11.49 -15.17
CA TYR A 174 -5.01 -10.37 -14.63
C TYR A 174 -6.45 -10.83 -14.34
N HIS A 175 -7.02 -10.45 -13.19
CA HIS A 175 -8.39 -10.86 -12.83
C HIS A 175 -9.40 -10.29 -13.84
N GLN A 176 -10.23 -11.15 -14.44
CA GLN A 176 -11.35 -10.69 -15.26
C GLN A 176 -12.41 -9.99 -14.38
N GLY A 177 -12.71 -8.73 -14.69
CA GLY A 177 -13.81 -8.00 -14.06
C GLY A 177 -15.16 -8.68 -14.33
N LYS A 178 -16.02 -8.81 -13.31
CA LYS A 178 -17.25 -9.62 -13.34
C LYS A 178 -18.43 -8.94 -14.06
N GLY A 179 -18.36 -8.76 -15.38
CA GLY A 179 -19.51 -8.25 -16.14
C GLY A 179 -19.37 -8.38 -17.66
N THR A 180 -20.47 -8.14 -18.38
CA THR A 180 -20.56 -8.24 -19.85
C THR A 180 -20.96 -6.91 -20.48
N GLY A 181 -20.47 -6.64 -21.69
CA GLY A 181 -20.77 -5.40 -22.41
C GLY A 181 -20.39 -4.14 -21.63
N GLN A 182 -21.26 -3.12 -21.72
CA GLN A 182 -21.09 -1.84 -21.04
C GLN A 182 -21.21 -1.94 -19.50
N THR A 183 -21.63 -3.11 -18.98
CA THR A 183 -21.65 -3.43 -17.53
C THR A 183 -20.43 -4.24 -17.06
N SER A 184 -19.44 -4.46 -17.94
CA SER A 184 -18.12 -4.91 -17.48
C SER A 184 -17.47 -3.82 -16.63
N TRP A 185 -16.71 -4.20 -15.59
CA TRP A 185 -16.19 -3.27 -14.58
C TRP A 185 -15.04 -2.36 -15.10
N GLY A 186 -14.80 -2.31 -16.42
CA GLY A 186 -13.70 -1.57 -17.06
C GLY A 186 -13.70 -0.05 -16.80
N PRO A 187 -14.84 0.66 -16.95
CA PRO A 187 -14.98 2.09 -16.63
C PRO A 187 -14.45 2.52 -15.27
N ILE A 188 -14.47 1.59 -14.32
CA ILE A 188 -14.18 1.77 -12.90
C ILE A 188 -12.67 1.80 -12.68
N MET A 189 -11.91 0.89 -13.30
CA MET A 189 -10.44 0.86 -13.22
C MET A 189 -9.76 1.81 -14.22
N GLY A 190 -10.47 2.85 -14.68
CA GLY A 190 -9.94 3.82 -15.64
C GLY A 190 -9.77 3.30 -17.08
N ALA A 191 -10.35 2.15 -17.44
CA ALA A 191 -10.44 1.72 -18.83
C ALA A 191 -11.74 2.27 -19.48
N PRO A 192 -11.82 2.45 -20.81
CA PRO A 192 -13.05 2.90 -21.48
C PRO A 192 -14.13 1.81 -21.49
N TYR A 193 -15.40 2.22 -21.63
CA TYR A 193 -16.58 1.32 -21.67
C TYR A 193 -16.58 0.25 -22.78
N TYR A 194 -15.64 0.34 -23.73
CA TYR A 194 -15.46 -0.58 -24.85
C TYR A 194 -14.12 -1.34 -24.83
N SER A 195 -13.26 -1.12 -23.84
CA SER A 195 -12.07 -1.96 -23.64
C SER A 195 -12.40 -3.11 -22.71
N ASN A 196 -12.11 -4.33 -23.16
CA ASN A 196 -12.23 -5.52 -22.34
C ASN A 196 -11.00 -5.63 -21.42
N PHE A 197 -11.18 -5.93 -20.12
CA PHE A 197 -10.10 -5.94 -19.12
C PHE A 197 -8.84 -6.72 -19.51
N VAL A 198 -9.02 -7.76 -20.34
CA VAL A 198 -7.95 -8.64 -20.83
C VAL A 198 -6.84 -7.89 -21.59
N VAL A 199 -7.07 -6.65 -22.03
CA VAL A 199 -6.09 -5.85 -22.80
C VAL A 199 -5.11 -5.06 -21.91
N TRP A 200 -5.30 -5.01 -20.58
CA TRP A 200 -4.42 -4.35 -19.60
C TRP A 200 -3.06 -5.06 -19.38
N TYR A 201 -2.50 -5.73 -20.39
CA TYR A 201 -1.33 -6.61 -20.24
C TYR A 201 0.05 -5.93 -20.37
N LYS A 202 0.10 -4.65 -20.74
CA LYS A 202 1.36 -3.93 -21.03
C LYS A 202 1.94 -3.22 -19.82
N GLY A 203 2.51 -3.99 -18.90
CA GLY A 203 3.31 -3.51 -17.78
C GLY A 203 4.03 -4.64 -17.06
N SER A 204 5.19 -4.34 -16.48
CA SER A 204 5.74 -5.12 -15.37
C SER A 204 5.05 -4.66 -14.09
N THR A 205 4.63 -5.61 -13.24
CA THR A 205 3.97 -5.32 -11.96
C THR A 205 4.90 -5.63 -10.80
N THR A 206 4.87 -4.81 -9.76
CA THR A 206 5.67 -4.99 -8.54
C THR A 206 4.95 -5.90 -7.55
N SER A 207 5.28 -7.19 -7.54
CA SER A 207 4.92 -8.04 -6.38
C SER A 207 5.76 -7.61 -5.17
N PRO A 208 5.21 -7.55 -3.94
CA PRO A 208 5.98 -7.29 -2.72
C PRO A 208 7.15 -8.25 -2.47
N THR A 209 7.16 -9.41 -3.12
CA THR A 209 8.24 -10.41 -3.07
C THR A 209 9.25 -10.32 -4.22
N CYS A 210 8.99 -9.52 -5.26
CA CYS A 210 9.72 -9.58 -6.53
C CYS A 210 10.07 -8.20 -7.07
N ALA A 211 11.36 -7.85 -6.99
CA ALA A 211 11.90 -6.63 -7.56
C ALA A 211 12.00 -6.70 -9.11
N GLN A 212 10.87 -6.44 -9.79
CA GLN A 212 10.85 -6.09 -11.22
C GLN A 212 10.30 -4.67 -11.42
N THR A 213 10.49 -4.12 -12.61
CA THR A 213 10.36 -2.69 -12.91
C THR A 213 8.97 -2.11 -12.68
N ASN A 214 8.94 -0.84 -12.28
CA ASN A 214 7.72 -0.08 -12.02
C ASN A 214 6.72 -0.13 -13.20
N GLN A 215 5.44 -0.12 -12.86
CA GLN A 215 4.36 0.18 -13.81
C GLN A 215 4.35 1.69 -14.10
N ASP A 216 4.13 2.09 -15.35
CA ASP A 216 3.94 3.50 -15.73
C ASP A 216 2.44 3.84 -15.71
N ASP A 217 1.93 4.07 -14.50
CA ASP A 217 0.52 4.37 -14.27
C ASP A 217 0.09 5.68 -14.93
N LEU A 218 1.02 6.64 -15.08
CA LEU A 218 0.78 7.91 -15.78
C LEU A 218 0.51 7.66 -17.27
N ALA A 219 1.36 6.87 -17.94
CA ALA A 219 1.15 6.53 -19.35
C ALA A 219 -0.11 5.68 -19.59
N LEU A 220 -0.46 4.78 -18.66
CA LEU A 220 -1.68 3.98 -18.75
C LEU A 220 -2.95 4.84 -18.55
N ILE A 221 -3.00 5.69 -17.53
CA ILE A 221 -4.19 6.49 -17.19
C ILE A 221 -4.42 7.65 -18.17
N THR A 222 -3.35 8.25 -18.72
CA THR A 222 -3.49 9.39 -19.65
C THR A 222 -3.72 8.99 -21.11
N SER A 223 -3.45 7.73 -21.50
CA SER A 223 -3.66 7.26 -22.88
C SER A 223 -5.06 6.67 -23.16
N LEU A 224 -5.91 6.55 -22.14
CA LEU A 224 -7.16 5.78 -22.20
C LEU A 224 -8.46 6.59 -22.01
N ILE A 225 -8.67 7.49 -22.99
CA ILE A 225 -9.96 7.76 -23.66
C ILE A 225 -10.89 8.82 -23.03
N PRO A 226 -11.38 9.80 -23.83
CA PRO A 226 -12.29 10.85 -23.36
C PRO A 226 -13.76 10.38 -23.18
N TYR A 227 -14.49 11.17 -22.39
CA TYR A 227 -15.94 11.16 -22.26
C TYR A 227 -16.66 11.49 -23.61
N ARG A 228 -17.95 11.12 -23.73
CA ARG A 228 -18.77 11.45 -24.92
C ARG A 228 -19.20 12.92 -24.89
N ASN A 229 -19.39 13.51 -26.07
CA ASN A 229 -20.20 14.71 -26.28
C ASN A 229 -21.33 14.33 -27.23
N ASP A 230 -22.49 14.99 -27.14
CA ASP A 230 -23.50 15.14 -28.19
C ASP A 230 -22.82 15.27 -29.58
N ASP A 231 -23.09 14.32 -30.48
CA ASP A 231 -22.51 14.24 -31.81
C ASP A 231 -23.43 14.72 -32.95
N HIS A 232 -24.68 15.12 -32.65
CA HIS A 232 -25.69 15.45 -33.67
C HIS A 232 -26.61 16.65 -33.34
N GLY A 233 -27.40 17.06 -34.33
CA GLY A 233 -28.28 18.21 -34.20
C GLY A 233 -29.62 17.85 -33.57
N ASN A 234 -29.83 18.25 -32.32
CA ASN A 234 -31.10 18.11 -31.56
C ASN A 234 -32.36 18.78 -32.19
N THR A 235 -32.26 19.36 -33.39
CA THR A 235 -33.40 20.00 -34.10
C THR A 235 -33.24 19.90 -35.62
N ILE A 236 -34.35 20.04 -36.36
CA ILE A 236 -34.39 20.15 -37.83
C ILE A 236 -33.42 21.22 -38.37
N ALA A 237 -33.21 22.31 -37.62
CA ALA A 237 -32.30 23.40 -38.01
C ALA A 237 -30.81 23.04 -37.89
N ALA A 238 -30.47 22.06 -37.05
CA ALA A 238 -29.12 21.56 -36.82
C ALA A 238 -28.84 20.20 -37.52
N ALA A 239 -29.79 19.70 -38.31
CA ALA A 239 -29.79 18.33 -38.82
C ALA A 239 -28.57 17.97 -39.71
N THR A 240 -27.92 16.84 -39.41
CA THR A 240 -26.77 16.29 -40.15
C THR A 240 -27.18 15.86 -41.56
N THR A 241 -26.42 16.25 -42.59
CA THR A 241 -26.79 16.00 -43.99
C THR A 241 -26.26 14.66 -44.51
N LEU A 242 -27.17 13.77 -44.90
CA LEU A 242 -26.93 12.45 -45.48
C LEU A 242 -26.95 12.50 -47.01
N ASN A 243 -25.91 11.94 -47.63
CA ASN A 243 -25.80 11.84 -49.08
C ASN A 243 -26.39 10.51 -49.59
N ILE A 244 -27.23 10.57 -50.62
CA ILE A 244 -27.77 9.37 -51.27
C ILE A 244 -26.77 8.86 -52.31
N VAL A 245 -26.33 7.61 -52.19
CA VAL A 245 -25.45 6.91 -53.12
C VAL A 245 -26.12 5.61 -53.55
N SER A 246 -26.22 5.35 -54.85
CA SER A 246 -26.87 4.15 -55.41
C SER A 246 -28.26 3.87 -54.81
N ASN A 247 -29.05 4.92 -54.61
CA ASN A 247 -30.37 4.94 -53.97
C ASN A 247 -30.41 4.62 -52.46
N ALA A 248 -29.29 4.66 -51.72
CA ALA A 248 -29.23 4.41 -50.27
C ALA A 248 -28.39 5.45 -49.50
N PHE A 249 -28.47 5.46 -48.16
CA PHE A 249 -27.58 6.21 -47.24
C PHE A 249 -27.29 5.39 -45.96
N ALA A 250 -26.41 5.84 -45.05
CA ALA A 250 -26.23 5.29 -43.69
C ALA A 250 -25.42 6.23 -42.76
N ASP A 251 -25.58 6.12 -41.43
CA ASP A 251 -24.86 6.91 -40.41
C ASP A 251 -24.91 6.28 -38.98
N SER A 252 -24.41 6.97 -37.92
CA SER A 252 -24.49 6.57 -36.48
C SER A 252 -24.32 7.74 -35.49
N GLY A 253 -25.13 7.80 -34.42
CA GLY A 253 -25.05 8.83 -33.35
C GLY A 253 -25.27 8.32 -31.91
N ILE A 254 -25.26 9.22 -30.92
CA ILE A 254 -25.32 8.98 -29.46
C ILE A 254 -26.54 9.69 -28.85
N ILE A 255 -27.30 8.98 -28.01
CA ILE A 255 -28.36 9.58 -27.18
C ILE A 255 -27.82 9.76 -25.75
N GLU A 256 -27.63 11.00 -25.31
CA GLU A 256 -27.22 11.35 -23.94
C GLU A 256 -28.37 11.26 -22.93
N ARG A 257 -29.61 11.68 -23.28
CA ARG A 257 -30.73 11.76 -22.31
C ARG A 257 -32.07 11.40 -22.93
N ASN A 258 -33.10 11.23 -22.10
CA ASN A 258 -34.49 11.04 -22.54
C ASN A 258 -35.16 12.31 -23.12
N THR A 259 -34.37 13.36 -23.36
CA THR A 259 -34.77 14.61 -24.03
C THR A 259 -33.89 14.90 -25.26
N ASP A 260 -33.05 13.94 -25.64
CA ASP A 260 -32.01 14.08 -26.65
C ASP A 260 -32.41 13.30 -27.93
N ALA A 261 -32.27 13.92 -29.10
CA ALA A 261 -32.81 13.37 -30.34
C ALA A 261 -32.15 13.91 -31.63
N ASP A 262 -31.27 13.09 -32.22
CA ASP A 262 -30.50 13.36 -33.44
C ASP A 262 -31.38 13.57 -34.68
N PHE A 263 -31.24 14.73 -35.34
CA PHE A 263 -31.82 14.96 -36.67
C PHE A 263 -30.81 14.77 -37.81
N PHE A 264 -31.30 14.17 -38.89
CA PHE A 264 -30.62 13.92 -40.15
C PHE A 264 -31.45 14.45 -41.35
N LYS A 265 -30.83 14.63 -42.52
CA LYS A 265 -31.45 15.28 -43.71
C LYS A 265 -31.01 14.64 -45.03
N PHE A 266 -31.94 14.39 -45.96
CA PHE A 266 -31.66 13.87 -47.32
C PHE A 266 -32.55 14.50 -48.41
N THR A 267 -32.36 14.17 -49.70
CA THR A 267 -33.13 14.77 -50.82
C THR A 267 -33.28 13.82 -52.02
N LEU A 268 -34.48 13.77 -52.60
CA LEU A 268 -34.85 12.93 -53.76
C LEU A 268 -34.96 13.75 -55.06
N THR A 269 -34.68 13.11 -56.20
CA THR A 269 -34.64 13.75 -57.54
C THR A 269 -35.82 13.42 -58.46
N GLN A 270 -36.56 12.34 -58.19
CA GLN A 270 -37.75 11.92 -58.94
C GLN A 270 -38.75 11.22 -58.01
N SER A 271 -39.98 10.98 -58.47
CA SER A 271 -40.98 10.20 -57.72
C SER A 271 -40.46 8.80 -57.37
N SER A 272 -40.54 8.39 -56.09
CA SER A 272 -39.85 7.21 -55.56
C SER A 272 -40.39 6.72 -54.22
N ASN A 273 -39.99 5.51 -53.80
CA ASN A 273 -40.35 4.90 -52.51
C ASN A 273 -39.11 4.82 -51.60
N VAL A 274 -39.24 5.10 -50.30
CA VAL A 274 -38.11 5.15 -49.34
C VAL A 274 -38.43 4.35 -48.08
N THR A 275 -37.48 3.55 -47.62
CA THR A 275 -37.49 2.85 -46.31
C THR A 275 -36.35 3.38 -45.46
N VAL A 276 -36.53 3.53 -44.13
CA VAL A 276 -35.46 3.90 -43.19
C VAL A 276 -35.50 2.95 -42.00
N ASN A 277 -34.33 2.49 -41.55
CA ASN A 277 -34.17 1.62 -40.37
C ASN A 277 -33.24 2.28 -39.36
N ALA A 278 -33.36 2.02 -38.07
CA ALA A 278 -32.35 2.30 -37.06
C ALA A 278 -32.20 1.20 -36.00
N ARG A 279 -31.04 1.13 -35.34
CA ARG A 279 -30.73 0.13 -34.29
C ARG A 279 -29.70 0.63 -33.27
N PRO A 280 -29.77 0.22 -31.99
CA PRO A 280 -28.76 0.53 -30.97
C PRO A 280 -27.47 -0.29 -31.16
N TRP A 281 -26.40 0.14 -30.49
CA TRP A 281 -25.13 -0.57 -30.40
C TRP A 281 -25.21 -1.72 -29.39
N SER A 282 -24.70 -2.90 -29.78
CA SER A 282 -24.69 -4.11 -28.96
C SER A 282 -23.46 -4.96 -29.25
N LEU A 283 -23.11 -5.88 -28.32
CA LEU A 283 -22.01 -6.84 -28.54
C LEU A 283 -22.35 -7.90 -29.60
N ASN A 284 -23.64 -8.12 -29.88
CA ASN A 284 -24.10 -9.02 -30.94
C ASN A 284 -25.25 -8.37 -31.72
N PRO A 285 -24.96 -7.75 -32.89
CA PRO A 285 -25.97 -7.08 -33.71
C PRO A 285 -27.06 -7.98 -34.31
N ALA A 286 -27.01 -9.31 -34.10
CA ALA A 286 -28.08 -10.23 -34.48
C ALA A 286 -29.05 -10.56 -33.34
N THR A 287 -28.69 -10.27 -32.08
CA THR A 287 -29.51 -10.57 -30.88
C THR A 287 -29.68 -9.38 -29.94
N ASN A 288 -29.05 -8.24 -30.23
CA ASN A 288 -29.01 -7.01 -29.43
C ASN A 288 -28.71 -7.19 -27.94
N THR A 289 -27.97 -8.25 -27.61
CA THR A 289 -27.60 -8.60 -26.24
C THR A 289 -26.69 -7.53 -25.64
N ALA A 290 -27.05 -7.05 -24.44
CA ALA A 290 -26.41 -5.95 -23.71
C ALA A 290 -26.45 -4.57 -24.41
N ALA A 291 -27.45 -4.32 -25.27
CA ALA A 291 -27.89 -2.96 -25.59
C ALA A 291 -28.66 -2.37 -24.39
N CYS A 292 -28.49 -1.06 -24.14
CA CYS A 292 -29.14 -0.34 -23.02
C CYS A 292 -30.19 0.69 -23.47
N LEU A 293 -30.35 0.87 -24.78
CA LEU A 293 -31.15 1.91 -25.44
C LEU A 293 -32.19 1.25 -26.37
N ASP A 294 -33.47 1.56 -26.16
CA ASP A 294 -34.50 1.39 -27.18
C ASP A 294 -34.53 2.65 -28.07
N THR A 295 -34.71 2.47 -29.38
CA THR A 295 -34.61 3.54 -30.40
C THR A 295 -35.90 3.72 -31.16
N LYS A 296 -36.27 4.94 -31.55
CA LYS A 296 -37.44 5.26 -32.37
C LYS A 296 -37.06 6.15 -33.57
N VAL A 297 -37.57 5.82 -34.76
CA VAL A 297 -37.37 6.58 -36.01
C VAL A 297 -38.61 7.42 -36.38
N GLU A 298 -38.42 8.67 -36.78
CA GLU A 298 -39.49 9.55 -37.29
C GLU A 298 -39.04 10.30 -38.56
N LEU A 299 -39.86 10.34 -39.63
CA LEU A 299 -39.56 10.99 -40.92
C LEU A 299 -40.45 12.22 -41.14
N PHE A 300 -39.85 13.34 -41.51
CA PHE A 300 -40.48 14.64 -41.75
C PHE A 300 -40.21 15.15 -43.17
N ASN A 301 -41.09 16.02 -43.67
CA ASN A 301 -40.91 16.73 -44.93
C ASN A 301 -40.09 18.04 -44.76
N ASN A 302 -39.87 18.77 -45.85
CA ASN A 302 -39.17 20.06 -45.82
C ASN A 302 -39.89 21.20 -45.05
N SER A 303 -41.15 21.02 -44.62
CA SER A 303 -41.86 21.97 -43.76
C SER A 303 -41.92 21.52 -42.29
N GLY A 304 -41.13 20.51 -41.89
CA GLY A 304 -41.11 19.97 -40.52
C GLY A 304 -42.39 19.21 -40.13
N MET A 305 -43.23 18.84 -41.09
CA MET A 305 -44.42 18.02 -40.86
C MET A 305 -44.04 16.54 -40.88
N LEU A 306 -44.44 15.81 -39.84
CA LEU A 306 -44.26 14.37 -39.73
C LEU A 306 -45.02 13.64 -40.86
N LEU A 307 -44.36 12.72 -41.53
CA LEU A 307 -44.91 11.88 -42.60
C LEU A 307 -45.21 10.46 -42.11
N VAL A 308 -44.26 9.86 -41.38
CA VAL A 308 -44.37 8.53 -40.78
C VAL A 308 -43.43 8.44 -39.57
N ALA A 309 -43.85 7.72 -38.54
CA ALA A 309 -43.07 7.42 -37.35
C ALA A 309 -43.22 5.95 -37.00
N ASP A 310 -42.23 5.39 -36.29
CA ASP A 310 -42.40 4.09 -35.66
C ASP A 310 -43.42 4.17 -34.50
N SER A 311 -44.15 3.07 -34.31
CA SER A 311 -45.32 2.94 -33.45
C SER A 311 -45.00 2.54 -32.01
N SER A 312 -43.76 2.13 -31.72
CA SER A 312 -43.29 1.82 -30.37
C SER A 312 -41.94 2.47 -30.06
N ILE A 313 -41.68 2.65 -28.77
CA ILE A 313 -40.37 3.03 -28.20
C ILE A 313 -39.82 1.91 -27.28
N THR A 314 -40.42 0.71 -27.34
CA THR A 314 -40.05 -0.45 -26.50
C THR A 314 -39.33 -1.54 -27.30
N THR A 315 -38.65 -1.16 -28.37
CA THR A 315 -38.04 -2.09 -29.33
C THR A 315 -36.59 -1.72 -29.63
N LEU A 316 -35.70 -2.67 -29.38
CA LEU A 316 -34.26 -2.62 -29.65
C LEU A 316 -33.91 -2.53 -31.17
N ASN A 317 -34.84 -2.24 -32.07
CA ASN A 317 -34.66 -1.84 -33.47
C ASN A 317 -35.91 -1.06 -33.89
N SER A 318 -35.80 -0.16 -34.87
CA SER A 318 -36.93 0.64 -35.38
C SER A 318 -36.88 0.80 -36.90
N SER A 319 -38.04 0.90 -37.57
CA SER A 319 -38.13 0.92 -39.04
C SER A 319 -39.41 1.58 -39.57
N ILE A 320 -39.30 2.28 -40.71
CA ILE A 320 -40.40 2.99 -41.39
C ILE A 320 -40.27 2.88 -42.92
N THR A 321 -41.39 3.00 -43.65
CA THR A 321 -41.41 3.03 -45.13
C THR A 321 -42.49 3.99 -45.65
N GLN A 322 -42.18 4.74 -46.69
CA GLN A 322 -43.05 5.73 -47.32
C GLN A 322 -42.98 5.62 -48.86
N ASN A 323 -44.15 5.50 -49.50
CA ASN A 323 -44.26 5.32 -50.96
C ASN A 323 -44.61 6.63 -51.69
N ASN A 324 -44.27 6.69 -52.98
CA ASN A 324 -44.57 7.78 -53.91
C ASN A 324 -44.16 9.18 -53.41
N LEU A 325 -43.05 9.28 -52.67
CA LEU A 325 -42.43 10.56 -52.37
C LEU A 325 -42.00 11.25 -53.66
N SER A 326 -42.46 12.48 -53.86
CA SER A 326 -41.99 13.34 -54.93
C SER A 326 -40.52 13.77 -54.70
N ALA A 327 -39.87 14.24 -55.76
CA ALA A 327 -38.60 14.97 -55.65
C ALA A 327 -38.72 16.08 -54.59
N GLY A 328 -37.69 16.24 -53.75
CA GLY A 328 -37.74 17.15 -52.60
C GLY A 328 -36.87 16.71 -51.42
N THR A 329 -36.81 17.54 -50.39
CA THR A 329 -35.98 17.36 -49.19
C THR A 329 -36.79 16.80 -48.01
N TYR A 330 -36.17 15.92 -47.24
CA TYR A 330 -36.77 15.20 -46.11
C TYR A 330 -35.79 15.12 -44.94
N TYR A 331 -36.31 14.93 -43.73
CA TYR A 331 -35.53 14.85 -42.49
C TYR A 331 -35.89 13.60 -41.70
N VAL A 332 -34.93 12.95 -41.05
CA VAL A 332 -35.17 11.86 -40.11
C VAL A 332 -34.78 12.32 -38.71
N LYS A 333 -35.56 11.98 -37.70
CA LYS A 333 -35.20 12.10 -36.28
C LYS A 333 -35.00 10.70 -35.71
N ILE A 334 -33.98 10.53 -34.88
CA ILE A 334 -33.81 9.39 -33.98
C ILE A 334 -34.08 9.88 -32.56
N ASP A 335 -34.81 9.09 -31.79
CA ASP A 335 -35.18 9.34 -30.39
C ASP A 335 -34.92 8.04 -29.59
N GLY A 336 -34.82 8.09 -28.27
CA GLY A 336 -34.58 6.88 -27.49
C GLY A 336 -34.73 6.98 -25.97
N THR A 337 -34.97 5.83 -25.37
CA THR A 337 -35.15 5.67 -23.91
C THR A 337 -34.35 4.50 -23.38
N GLY A 338 -33.91 4.60 -22.11
CA GLY A 338 -33.28 3.48 -21.41
C GLY A 338 -34.25 2.32 -21.19
N ILE A 339 -33.76 1.08 -21.32
CA ILE A 339 -34.59 -0.12 -21.27
C ILE A 339 -35.30 -0.32 -19.92
N ALA A 340 -36.57 -0.73 -19.94
CA ALA A 340 -37.41 -0.89 -18.73
C ALA A 340 -36.92 -1.97 -17.73
N ASN A 341 -35.98 -2.82 -18.12
CA ASN A 341 -35.37 -3.83 -17.24
C ASN A 341 -34.25 -3.27 -16.33
N TYR A 342 -33.96 -1.96 -16.38
CA TYR A 342 -32.97 -1.31 -15.50
C TYR A 342 -33.42 -1.16 -14.03
N ASN A 343 -34.65 -1.60 -13.70
CA ASN A 343 -35.30 -1.37 -12.41
C ASN A 343 -34.64 -2.06 -11.19
N ASP A 344 -33.75 -3.05 -11.38
CA ASP A 344 -33.00 -3.66 -10.27
C ASP A 344 -31.95 -2.71 -9.64
N TYR A 345 -31.58 -1.60 -10.31
CA TYR A 345 -30.54 -0.66 -9.84
C TYR A 345 -30.94 0.83 -9.88
N GLY A 346 -32.17 1.12 -9.45
CA GLY A 346 -32.49 2.40 -8.77
C GLY A 346 -32.29 3.71 -9.56
N GLY A 347 -33.07 3.94 -10.62
CA GLY A 347 -33.07 5.21 -11.35
C GLY A 347 -34.39 5.56 -12.02
N THR A 348 -35.18 6.44 -11.40
CA THR A 348 -36.42 7.03 -11.97
C THR A 348 -36.45 8.56 -11.82
N GLY A 349 -35.27 9.19 -11.84
CA GLY A 349 -35.09 10.63 -11.61
C GLY A 349 -35.14 11.46 -12.91
N PRO A 350 -35.86 12.60 -12.97
CA PRO A 350 -35.91 13.43 -14.18
C PRO A 350 -34.61 14.18 -14.56
N ASN A 351 -33.53 14.04 -13.78
CA ASN A 351 -32.32 14.86 -13.86
C ASN A 351 -31.03 14.01 -13.89
N ASP A 352 -31.03 12.85 -14.55
CA ASP A 352 -29.81 12.04 -14.68
C ASP A 352 -28.78 12.72 -15.64
N TYR A 353 -27.49 12.52 -15.35
CA TYR A 353 -26.34 13.19 -16.00
C TYR A 353 -25.36 12.18 -16.61
N GLY A 354 -25.85 11.23 -17.40
CA GLY A 354 -25.04 10.20 -18.06
C GLY A 354 -25.76 9.57 -19.26
N SER A 355 -25.00 9.10 -20.24
CA SER A 355 -25.54 8.81 -21.59
C SER A 355 -26.39 7.52 -21.71
N LEU A 356 -27.54 7.59 -22.40
CA LEU A 356 -28.43 6.44 -22.59
C LEU A 356 -27.89 5.38 -23.58
N GLY A 357 -27.22 5.76 -24.67
CA GLY A 357 -26.67 4.79 -25.63
C GLY A 357 -26.17 5.35 -26.97
N ARG A 358 -26.02 4.48 -27.97
CA ARG A 358 -25.53 4.78 -29.35
C ARG A 358 -26.32 3.95 -30.39
N PHE A 359 -26.49 4.42 -31.65
CA PHE A 359 -27.28 3.76 -32.73
C PHE A 359 -26.69 3.85 -34.19
N TYR A 360 -27.39 3.37 -35.27
CA TYR A 360 -27.04 3.31 -36.75
C TYR A 360 -28.28 3.41 -37.77
N ILE A 361 -28.24 3.77 -39.12
CA ILE A 361 -29.42 4.17 -40.10
C ILE A 361 -29.43 3.89 -41.77
N ASN A 362 -30.50 4.03 -42.76
CA ASN A 362 -30.60 3.83 -44.39
C ASN A 362 -31.87 4.19 -45.49
N ALA A 363 -31.98 3.89 -46.92
CA ALA A 363 -33.00 4.36 -48.13
C ALA A 363 -33.34 3.65 -49.66
N ILE A 364 -34.24 4.11 -50.71
CA ILE A 364 -34.69 3.55 -52.20
C ILE A 364 -35.42 4.40 -53.51
N ILE A 365 -35.86 3.90 -54.81
CA ILE A 365 -36.41 4.59 -56.21
C ILE A 365 -37.33 3.88 -57.49
N THR A 366 -38.03 4.49 -58.62
CA THR A 366 -38.77 3.90 -59.98
C THR A 366 -39.47 4.73 -61.32
N PRO A 367 -39.97 4.23 -62.60
CA PRO A 367 -40.52 4.92 -63.99
C PRO A 367 -41.65 4.37 -65.18
N ASN A 368 -42.07 5.01 -66.42
CA ASN A 368 -43.04 4.58 -67.68
C ASN A 368 -43.22 5.47 -69.13
N GLY A 369 -43.95 5.47 -70.39
CA GLY A 369 -45.04 4.83 -71.43
C GLY A 369 -45.45 5.48 -72.97
N GLY A 370 -46.40 5.05 -73.97
CA GLY A 370 -46.85 5.59 -75.46
C GLY A 370 -48.04 4.91 -76.46
N GLY A 371 -48.68 5.10 -77.76
CA GLY A 371 -48.84 5.86 -79.19
C GLY A 371 -50.03 5.51 -80.38
N PRO A 372 -50.23 6.06 -81.71
CA PRO A 372 -51.48 6.13 -82.75
C PRO A 372 -51.61 5.85 -84.43
N THR A 373 -52.61 6.33 -85.35
CA THR A 373 -53.20 5.82 -86.80
C THR A 373 -53.81 6.71 -88.13
N PRO A 374 -54.41 6.24 -89.37
CA PRO A 374 -54.62 6.83 -90.86
C PRO A 374 -55.96 7.36 -91.79
N PRO A 375 -56.46 6.97 -93.09
CA PRO A 375 -56.44 7.54 -94.60
C PRO A 375 -57.63 8.11 -95.68
N VAL A 376 -57.63 9.33 -96.43
CA VAL A 376 -58.52 10.10 -97.54
C VAL A 376 -58.53 11.72 -97.98
N ALA A 377 -59.55 12.72 -97.98
CA ALA A 377 -59.68 14.07 -98.82
C ALA A 377 -60.70 15.37 -98.55
N ASN A 378 -60.39 16.76 -98.69
CA ASN A 378 -61.14 18.17 -98.61
C ASN A 378 -60.32 19.45 -98.01
N PHE A 379 -60.71 20.78 -98.09
CA PHE A 379 -60.05 21.95 -97.37
C PHE A 379 -60.86 23.18 -96.82
N ASN A 380 -60.29 23.85 -95.79
CA ASN A 380 -60.67 25.14 -95.19
C ASN A 380 -59.60 26.25 -95.43
N THR A 381 -59.98 27.53 -95.36
CA THR A 381 -59.03 28.66 -95.26
C THR A 381 -59.09 29.27 -93.87
N SER A 382 -57.93 29.64 -93.32
CA SER A 382 -57.79 30.30 -92.01
C SER A 382 -58.65 31.57 -91.86
N VAL A 383 -58.79 32.33 -92.95
CA VAL A 383 -59.69 33.48 -93.10
C VAL A 383 -60.15 33.59 -94.57
N ASN A 384 -61.22 34.34 -94.81
CA ASN A 384 -61.70 34.66 -96.18
C ASN A 384 -61.24 36.06 -96.65
N THR A 385 -60.73 36.89 -95.74
CA THR A 385 -60.26 38.25 -96.02
C THR A 385 -58.98 38.55 -95.22
N ILE A 386 -57.97 39.11 -95.85
CA ILE A 386 -56.68 39.49 -95.25
C ILE A 386 -56.23 40.88 -95.71
N CYS A 387 -55.05 41.31 -95.25
CA CYS A 387 -54.38 42.53 -95.69
C CYS A 387 -53.11 42.25 -96.52
N THR A 388 -52.68 43.21 -97.34
CA THR A 388 -51.50 43.09 -98.21
C THR A 388 -50.24 42.69 -97.43
N GLY A 389 -49.52 41.68 -97.93
CA GLY A 389 -48.34 41.12 -97.29
C GLY A 389 -48.64 40.05 -96.23
N GLN A 390 -49.89 39.83 -95.84
CA GLN A 390 -50.29 38.67 -95.05
C GLN A 390 -50.50 37.43 -95.94
N SER A 391 -50.60 36.28 -95.29
CA SER A 391 -50.72 34.98 -95.94
C SER A 391 -51.93 34.21 -95.42
N ILE A 392 -52.66 33.57 -96.32
CA ILE A 392 -53.74 32.65 -95.97
C ILE A 392 -53.15 31.25 -95.86
N LEU A 393 -53.12 30.72 -94.64
CA LEU A 393 -52.97 29.28 -94.42
C LEU A 393 -54.25 28.59 -94.92
N CYS A 394 -54.08 27.62 -95.81
CA CYS A 394 -55.11 26.67 -96.18
C CYS A 394 -54.91 25.40 -95.37
N SER A 395 -55.97 24.94 -94.72
CA SER A 395 -55.96 23.74 -93.88
C SER A 395 -56.72 22.64 -94.60
N ASP A 396 -55.98 21.63 -95.02
CA ASP A 396 -56.47 20.34 -95.47
C ASP A 396 -57.33 19.72 -94.37
N ILE A 397 -58.63 19.58 -94.63
CA ILE A 397 -59.58 18.83 -93.78
C ILE A 397 -59.96 17.54 -94.48
N SER A 398 -58.94 16.95 -95.10
CA SER A 398 -59.09 15.76 -95.89
C SER A 398 -59.39 14.57 -95.02
N SER A 399 -60.62 14.06 -95.10
CA SER A 399 -61.12 13.04 -94.18
C SER A 399 -60.35 11.74 -94.36
N ASN A 400 -59.83 11.22 -93.24
CA ASN A 400 -58.89 10.13 -93.18
C ASN A 400 -57.54 10.55 -93.90
N THR A 401 -56.33 10.15 -93.48
CA THR A 401 -55.00 10.64 -94.01
C THR A 401 -54.70 10.50 -95.53
N PRO A 402 -54.69 11.59 -96.33
CA PRO A 402 -53.94 11.60 -97.60
C PRO A 402 -52.42 11.51 -97.36
N THR A 403 -51.64 11.28 -98.42
CA THR A 403 -50.17 11.23 -98.42
C THR A 403 -49.51 12.13 -99.47
N SER A 404 -50.28 12.74 -100.38
CA SER A 404 -49.80 13.83 -101.26
C SER A 404 -50.93 14.79 -101.65
N TRP A 405 -50.56 16.04 -101.95
CA TRP A 405 -51.48 17.14 -102.23
C TRP A 405 -50.96 17.98 -103.41
N SER A 406 -51.84 18.74 -104.04
CA SER A 406 -51.54 19.65 -105.14
C SER A 406 -52.50 20.83 -105.14
N TRP A 407 -51.98 22.05 -105.18
CA TRP A 407 -52.73 23.28 -104.96
C TRP A 407 -52.39 24.34 -106.01
N THR A 408 -53.35 25.19 -106.35
CA THR A 408 -53.17 26.33 -107.26
C THR A 408 -53.83 27.60 -106.71
N CYS A 409 -53.15 28.74 -106.87
CA CYS A 409 -53.66 30.07 -106.55
C CYS A 409 -52.95 31.15 -107.40
N THR A 410 -53.58 31.56 -108.51
CA THR A 410 -53.00 32.56 -109.42
C THR A 410 -52.98 33.94 -108.76
N GLY A 411 -51.79 34.52 -108.58
CA GLY A 411 -51.61 35.84 -107.94
C GLY A 411 -51.09 35.79 -106.49
N ALA A 412 -51.07 34.62 -105.87
CA ALA A 412 -50.31 34.39 -104.64
C ALA A 412 -48.83 34.10 -104.91
N THR A 413 -48.01 34.24 -103.87
CA THR A 413 -46.64 33.70 -103.81
C THR A 413 -46.55 32.64 -102.69
N PRO A 414 -46.17 31.39 -102.99
CA PRO A 414 -46.06 30.80 -104.33
C PRO A 414 -47.43 30.69 -105.01
N SER A 415 -47.49 30.56 -106.34
CA SER A 415 -48.76 30.45 -107.08
C SER A 415 -49.31 29.02 -107.18
N THR A 416 -48.53 28.03 -106.73
CA THR A 416 -48.92 26.61 -106.57
C THR A 416 -48.21 26.02 -105.35
N SER A 417 -48.66 24.86 -104.85
CA SER A 417 -47.95 24.11 -103.80
C SER A 417 -48.34 22.63 -103.80
N THR A 418 -47.51 21.77 -103.20
CA THR A 418 -47.81 20.34 -102.95
C THR A 418 -47.79 19.95 -101.47
N SER A 419 -47.57 20.93 -100.58
CA SER A 419 -47.69 20.74 -99.13
C SER A 419 -49.13 20.43 -98.74
N GLN A 420 -49.34 19.64 -97.67
CA GLN A 420 -50.69 19.39 -97.14
C GLN A 420 -51.41 20.70 -96.78
N ASN A 421 -50.79 21.52 -95.94
CA ASN A 421 -51.37 22.79 -95.45
C ASN A 421 -50.54 23.98 -95.97
N PRO A 422 -50.72 24.41 -97.24
CA PRO A 422 -49.91 25.46 -97.82
C PRO A 422 -50.33 26.84 -97.33
N THR A 423 -49.42 27.80 -97.45
CA THR A 423 -49.64 29.19 -97.05
C THR A 423 -49.43 30.09 -98.26
N PHE A 424 -50.48 30.80 -98.68
CA PHE A 424 -50.50 31.64 -99.87
C PHE A 424 -50.38 33.12 -99.48
N THR A 425 -49.29 33.77 -99.87
CA THR A 425 -49.02 35.19 -99.53
C THR A 425 -49.41 36.12 -100.66
N PHE A 426 -50.14 37.19 -100.35
CA PHE A 426 -50.66 38.12 -101.37
C PHE A 426 -50.05 39.51 -101.19
N LEU A 427 -49.17 39.90 -102.13
CA LEU A 427 -48.40 41.15 -102.06
C LEU A 427 -49.17 42.37 -102.61
N ALA A 428 -50.32 42.16 -103.25
CA ALA A 428 -51.20 43.20 -103.79
C ALA A 428 -52.64 43.01 -103.29
N ALA A 429 -53.42 44.10 -103.29
CA ALA A 429 -54.83 44.07 -102.94
C ALA A 429 -55.68 43.58 -104.14
N GLY A 430 -56.71 42.78 -103.87
CA GLY A 430 -57.51 42.12 -104.91
C GLY A 430 -58.33 40.93 -104.38
N THR A 431 -58.95 40.18 -105.29
CA THR A 431 -59.72 38.96 -105.00
C THR A 431 -59.17 37.80 -105.83
N TYR A 432 -59.00 36.64 -105.22
CA TYR A 432 -58.25 35.51 -105.77
C TYR A 432 -58.95 34.16 -105.51
N ASN A 433 -58.65 33.16 -106.35
CA ASN A 433 -59.19 31.79 -106.24
C ASN A 433 -58.09 30.83 -105.74
N ILE A 434 -58.47 29.81 -104.95
CA ILE A 434 -57.58 28.75 -104.43
C ILE A 434 -58.21 27.37 -104.71
N SER A 435 -57.43 26.41 -105.19
CA SER A 435 -57.84 25.01 -105.42
C SER A 435 -56.92 24.00 -104.72
N LEU A 436 -57.45 22.83 -104.33
CA LEU A 436 -56.74 21.67 -103.77
C LEU A 436 -57.09 20.39 -104.55
N THR A 437 -56.14 19.48 -104.69
CA THR A 437 -56.30 18.04 -104.98
C THR A 437 -55.52 17.21 -103.94
N ALA A 438 -56.15 16.27 -103.24
CA ALA A 438 -55.52 15.38 -102.25
C ALA A 438 -55.50 13.92 -102.71
N THR A 439 -54.50 13.13 -102.31
CA THR A 439 -54.18 11.79 -102.86
C THR A 439 -53.52 10.87 -101.81
N ASN A 440 -53.70 9.55 -101.89
CA ASN A 440 -52.82 8.55 -101.27
C ASN A 440 -52.81 7.19 -102.01
N SER A 441 -52.23 6.17 -101.36
CA SER A 441 -52.20 4.76 -101.80
C SER A 441 -53.57 4.09 -102.04
N GLY A 442 -54.69 4.77 -101.78
CA GLY A 442 -56.06 4.33 -102.02
C GLY A 442 -56.91 5.23 -102.93
N GLY A 443 -56.43 6.39 -103.42
CA GLY A 443 -57.18 7.25 -104.35
C GLY A 443 -56.91 8.75 -104.23
N SER A 444 -57.66 9.59 -104.99
CA SER A 444 -57.51 11.06 -105.01
C SER A 444 -58.79 11.85 -105.37
N ASN A 445 -58.87 13.15 -105.00
CA ASN A 445 -60.04 14.02 -105.17
C ASN A 445 -59.71 15.55 -105.11
N THR A 446 -60.59 16.46 -105.55
CA THR A 446 -60.31 17.91 -105.82
C THR A 446 -61.42 18.89 -105.36
N TYR A 447 -61.07 20.09 -104.87
CA TYR A 447 -61.99 21.16 -104.38
C TYR A 447 -61.47 22.60 -104.65
N THR A 448 -62.28 23.67 -104.51
CA THR A 448 -61.93 25.09 -104.85
C THR A 448 -62.74 26.17 -104.08
N LYS A 449 -62.14 27.33 -103.76
CA LYS A 449 -62.71 28.45 -102.95
C LYS A 449 -62.16 29.85 -103.35
N GLN A 450 -62.81 30.95 -102.92
CA GLN A 450 -62.38 32.36 -103.14
C GLN A 450 -61.96 33.10 -101.85
N VAL A 451 -61.11 34.14 -102.00
CA VAL A 451 -60.56 35.00 -100.91
C VAL A 451 -60.30 36.45 -101.37
N THR A 452 -60.26 37.42 -100.44
CA THR A 452 -60.05 38.86 -100.72
C THR A 452 -58.91 39.48 -99.89
N VAL A 453 -58.23 40.50 -100.43
CA VAL A 453 -57.02 41.13 -99.87
C VAL A 453 -57.15 42.65 -99.89
N ASN A 454 -57.04 43.29 -98.72
CA ASN A 454 -57.19 44.74 -98.51
C ASN A 454 -55.82 45.45 -98.39
N PRO A 455 -55.69 46.74 -98.78
CA PRO A 455 -54.44 47.49 -98.67
C PRO A 455 -54.14 47.96 -97.23
N ASN A 456 -52.84 48.06 -96.89
CA ASN A 456 -52.35 48.58 -95.60
C ASN A 456 -52.35 50.12 -95.52
N PRO A 457 -52.49 50.72 -94.32
CA PRO A 457 -52.41 52.17 -94.11
C PRO A 457 -50.97 52.73 -94.23
N ALA A 458 -50.84 54.00 -94.62
CA ALA A 458 -49.55 54.64 -94.97
C ALA A 458 -49.04 55.57 -93.85
N ILE A 459 -48.38 55.01 -92.83
CA ILE A 459 -48.00 55.74 -91.61
C ILE A 459 -46.79 56.65 -91.83
N THR A 460 -46.93 57.93 -91.45
CA THR A 460 -45.87 58.94 -91.50
C THR A 460 -45.54 59.46 -90.09
N ALA A 461 -44.25 59.48 -89.73
CA ALA A 461 -43.70 59.99 -88.46
C ALA A 461 -42.19 60.28 -88.61
N THR A 462 -41.61 61.12 -87.75
CA THR A 462 -40.20 61.55 -87.80
C THR A 462 -39.45 61.37 -86.48
N ASN A 463 -38.12 61.23 -86.55
CA ASN A 463 -37.24 61.16 -85.38
C ASN A 463 -37.19 62.50 -84.62
N GLN A 464 -36.86 62.44 -83.32
CA GLN A 464 -36.79 63.61 -82.43
C GLN A 464 -35.59 63.54 -81.48
N THR A 465 -35.25 64.66 -80.83
CA THR A 465 -34.11 64.78 -79.90
C THR A 465 -34.53 65.50 -78.61
N MET A 466 -34.03 65.03 -77.46
CA MET A 466 -34.33 65.61 -76.14
C MET A 466 -33.15 65.44 -75.18
N CYS A 467 -33.07 66.25 -74.12
CA CYS A 467 -32.15 66.00 -73.00
C CYS A 467 -32.80 65.01 -72.00
N SER A 468 -32.01 64.17 -71.36
CA SER A 468 -32.50 63.18 -70.38
C SER A 468 -33.32 63.86 -69.25
N GLY A 469 -34.48 63.29 -68.93
CA GLY A 469 -35.44 63.84 -67.98
C GLY A 469 -36.42 64.89 -68.52
N SER A 470 -36.27 65.32 -69.79
CA SER A 470 -37.24 66.23 -70.45
C SER A 470 -38.52 65.51 -70.90
N THR A 471 -39.58 66.27 -71.19
CA THR A 471 -40.78 65.77 -71.88
C THR A 471 -40.88 66.42 -73.27
N ILE A 472 -41.13 65.61 -74.32
CA ILE A 472 -41.45 66.08 -75.67
C ILE A 472 -42.72 65.40 -76.19
N SER A 473 -43.43 66.01 -77.13
CA SER A 473 -44.57 65.37 -77.82
C SER A 473 -44.12 64.78 -79.15
N ILE A 474 -44.50 63.53 -79.44
CA ILE A 474 -44.21 62.82 -80.69
C ILE A 474 -45.52 62.39 -81.36
N SER A 475 -45.56 62.42 -82.70
CA SER A 475 -46.82 62.32 -83.47
C SER A 475 -46.68 61.50 -84.76
N ALA A 476 -47.78 60.87 -85.18
CA ALA A 476 -47.87 60.09 -86.40
C ALA A 476 -49.20 60.33 -87.16
N THR A 477 -49.18 60.25 -88.48
CA THR A 477 -50.33 60.47 -89.38
C THR A 477 -50.49 59.33 -90.40
N GLY A 478 -51.64 59.24 -91.10
CA GLY A 478 -51.90 58.24 -92.16
C GLY A 478 -52.62 56.93 -91.78
N ALA A 479 -53.31 56.87 -90.64
CA ALA A 479 -54.13 55.73 -90.16
C ALA A 479 -55.32 56.23 -89.32
N SER A 480 -56.28 55.35 -89.01
CA SER A 480 -57.50 55.69 -88.26
C SER A 480 -57.31 55.59 -86.74
N THR A 481 -56.49 54.65 -86.27
CA THR A 481 -56.06 54.56 -84.87
C THR A 481 -54.57 54.22 -84.78
N TYR A 482 -53.95 54.51 -83.63
CA TYR A 482 -52.51 54.34 -83.40
C TYR A 482 -52.24 53.72 -82.03
N SER A 483 -51.25 52.84 -82.00
CA SER A 483 -50.62 52.27 -80.80
C SER A 483 -49.09 52.43 -80.92
N TRP A 484 -48.41 52.65 -79.80
CA TRP A 484 -46.98 52.95 -79.73
C TRP A 484 -46.31 51.97 -78.76
N MET A 485 -45.26 51.28 -79.21
CA MET A 485 -44.48 50.35 -78.39
C MET A 485 -42.97 50.56 -78.58
N PRO A 486 -42.14 50.35 -77.55
CA PRO A 486 -42.50 49.94 -76.18
C PRO A 486 -43.20 51.06 -75.41
N ALA A 487 -43.91 50.71 -74.33
CA ALA A 487 -44.59 51.69 -73.47
C ALA A 487 -43.63 52.54 -72.60
N THR A 488 -42.37 52.12 -72.47
CA THR A 488 -41.35 52.79 -71.64
C THR A 488 -41.12 54.23 -72.08
N GLY A 489 -41.33 55.15 -71.14
CA GLY A 489 -41.18 56.58 -71.38
C GLY A 489 -42.29 57.21 -72.20
N LEU A 490 -43.46 56.57 -72.38
CA LEU A 490 -44.65 57.21 -72.95
C LEU A 490 -45.72 57.44 -71.88
N ALA A 491 -46.27 58.65 -71.80
CA ALA A 491 -47.38 58.97 -70.90
C ALA A 491 -48.70 58.32 -71.34
N GLN A 492 -48.82 58.01 -72.64
CA GLN A 492 -49.95 57.29 -73.23
C GLN A 492 -49.43 56.47 -74.43
N THR A 493 -49.89 55.24 -74.58
CA THR A 493 -49.45 54.33 -75.65
C THR A 493 -50.36 54.35 -76.88
N THR A 494 -51.43 55.15 -76.88
CA THR A 494 -52.42 55.19 -77.97
C THR A 494 -52.76 56.61 -78.39
N GLY A 495 -53.13 56.78 -79.66
CA GLY A 495 -53.50 58.07 -80.26
C GLY A 495 -52.44 58.63 -81.22
N ALA A 496 -52.84 59.58 -82.07
CA ALA A 496 -51.99 60.14 -83.14
C ALA A 496 -50.85 61.05 -82.60
N THR A 497 -50.89 61.42 -81.33
CA THR A 497 -49.83 62.16 -80.64
C THR A 497 -49.73 61.66 -79.20
N VAL A 498 -48.50 61.46 -78.72
CA VAL A 498 -48.19 60.93 -77.39
C VAL A 498 -47.06 61.73 -76.76
N ASN A 499 -47.07 61.91 -75.45
CA ASN A 499 -46.01 62.58 -74.72
C ASN A 499 -44.93 61.57 -74.30
N CYS A 500 -43.67 61.93 -74.50
CA CYS A 500 -42.50 61.08 -74.37
C CYS A 500 -41.48 61.67 -73.39
N THR A 501 -41.08 60.86 -72.42
CA THR A 501 -40.05 61.06 -71.40
C THR A 501 -39.07 59.89 -71.43
N ALA A 502 -38.54 59.56 -72.61
CA ALA A 502 -37.63 58.43 -72.79
C ALA A 502 -36.38 58.60 -71.87
N PRO A 503 -36.01 57.58 -71.07
CA PRO A 503 -34.84 57.68 -70.19
C PRO A 503 -33.51 57.55 -70.94
N SER A 504 -33.54 56.90 -72.11
CA SER A 504 -32.41 56.64 -73.01
C SER A 504 -32.90 56.59 -74.46
N ASN A 505 -31.99 56.55 -75.44
CA ASN A 505 -32.32 56.42 -76.86
C ASN A 505 -33.33 55.29 -77.09
N THR A 506 -34.58 55.66 -77.43
CA THR A 506 -35.69 54.72 -77.54
C THR A 506 -36.27 54.78 -78.94
N THR A 507 -36.30 53.63 -79.62
CA THR A 507 -36.98 53.48 -80.90
C THR A 507 -38.40 53.00 -80.64
N TYR A 508 -39.38 53.83 -81.02
CA TYR A 508 -40.80 53.53 -80.92
C TYR A 508 -41.32 53.01 -82.26
N THR A 509 -41.91 51.82 -82.22
CA THR A 509 -42.73 51.26 -83.29
C THR A 509 -44.15 51.79 -83.15
N ILE A 510 -44.52 52.75 -84.01
CA ILE A 510 -45.91 53.11 -84.24
C ILE A 510 -46.57 51.98 -85.01
N THR A 511 -47.68 51.47 -84.49
CA THR A 511 -48.59 50.56 -85.17
C THR A 511 -49.89 51.30 -85.45
N GLY A 512 -50.25 51.44 -86.73
CA GLY A 512 -51.42 52.22 -87.16
C GLY A 512 -52.42 51.32 -87.88
N THR A 513 -53.69 51.38 -87.46
CA THR A 513 -54.80 50.61 -88.05
C THR A 513 -55.64 51.52 -88.94
N GLY A 514 -55.87 51.11 -90.19
CA GLY A 514 -56.77 51.80 -91.12
C GLY A 514 -58.23 51.40 -90.92
N SER A 515 -59.14 52.12 -91.58
CA SER A 515 -60.60 51.89 -91.55
C SER A 515 -61.01 50.44 -91.88
N ASN A 516 -60.19 49.73 -92.66
CA ASN A 516 -60.47 48.40 -93.18
C ASN A 516 -59.90 47.28 -92.28
N GLY A 517 -59.53 47.60 -91.03
CA GLY A 517 -58.89 46.68 -90.07
C GLY A 517 -57.41 46.40 -90.32
N CYS A 518 -56.88 46.75 -91.49
CA CYS A 518 -55.48 46.51 -91.84
C CYS A 518 -54.51 47.39 -91.04
N MET A 519 -53.41 46.79 -90.62
CA MET A 519 -52.40 47.39 -89.73
C MET A 519 -51.07 47.51 -90.46
N ALA A 520 -50.41 48.67 -90.32
CA ALA A 520 -49.03 48.87 -90.73
C ALA A 520 -48.18 49.27 -89.52
N THR A 521 -46.85 49.21 -89.66
CA THR A 521 -45.90 49.68 -88.66
C THR A 521 -44.89 50.65 -89.25
N LYS A 522 -44.50 51.64 -88.45
CA LYS A 522 -43.42 52.60 -88.75
C LYS A 522 -42.59 52.80 -87.49
N THR A 523 -41.27 52.81 -87.61
CA THR A 523 -40.37 53.16 -86.49
C THR A 523 -39.93 54.62 -86.56
N ILE A 524 -39.79 55.24 -85.39
CA ILE A 524 -39.00 56.46 -85.17
C ILE A 524 -38.08 56.27 -83.97
N THR A 525 -36.97 57.00 -83.93
CA THR A 525 -36.07 57.06 -82.76
C THR A 525 -36.17 58.41 -82.08
N VAL A 526 -36.36 58.39 -80.76
CA VAL A 526 -36.16 59.53 -79.87
C VAL A 526 -34.76 59.41 -79.28
N THR A 527 -33.87 60.32 -79.69
CA THR A 527 -32.50 60.38 -79.18
C THR A 527 -32.46 61.21 -77.89
N VAL A 528 -31.98 60.60 -76.82
CA VAL A 528 -31.90 61.18 -75.48
C VAL A 528 -30.46 61.56 -75.20
N ASN A 529 -30.13 62.83 -75.40
CA ASN A 529 -28.83 63.38 -75.08
C ASN A 529 -28.62 63.37 -73.56
N ALA A 530 -27.45 62.90 -73.12
CA ALA A 530 -27.05 62.98 -71.73
C ALA A 530 -26.86 64.45 -71.33
N SER A 531 -27.57 64.87 -70.28
CA SER A 531 -27.32 66.13 -69.58
C SER A 531 -25.97 66.05 -68.84
N PRO A 532 -25.20 67.15 -68.69
CA PRO A 532 -23.90 67.11 -68.03
C PRO A 532 -24.00 66.55 -66.61
N ASN A 533 -23.24 65.50 -66.31
CA ASN A 533 -23.23 64.90 -64.97
C ASN A 533 -22.33 65.73 -64.04
N LEU A 534 -22.89 66.82 -63.51
CA LEU A 534 -22.17 67.74 -62.64
C LEU A 534 -21.69 67.04 -61.38
N THR A 535 -20.39 67.08 -61.15
CA THR A 535 -19.76 66.58 -59.93
C THR A 535 -19.17 67.76 -59.17
N SER A 536 -20.00 68.41 -58.36
CA SER A 536 -19.57 69.36 -57.34
C SER A 536 -19.20 68.67 -56.04
N ASN A 537 -18.26 69.25 -55.29
CA ASN A 537 -18.05 68.90 -53.88
C ASN A 537 -19.12 69.57 -52.97
N ASN A 538 -19.20 69.15 -51.71
CA ASN A 538 -19.98 69.81 -50.65
C ASN A 538 -19.04 70.05 -49.45
N PRO A 539 -18.22 71.12 -49.46
CA PRO A 539 -17.23 71.36 -48.43
C PRO A 539 -17.91 71.74 -47.10
N SER A 540 -17.60 70.97 -46.06
CA SER A 540 -18.01 71.25 -44.69
C SER A 540 -16.82 71.90 -43.98
N VAL A 541 -17.01 73.09 -43.42
CA VAL A 541 -15.95 73.90 -42.78
C VAL A 541 -16.39 74.42 -41.42
N CYS A 542 -15.45 74.92 -40.65
CA CYS A 542 -15.73 75.60 -39.38
C CYS A 542 -15.87 77.11 -39.63
N ASN A 543 -16.67 77.80 -38.82
CA ASN A 543 -16.89 79.24 -38.97
C ASN A 543 -15.57 80.03 -39.04
N GLY A 544 -15.42 80.86 -40.08
CA GLY A 544 -14.20 81.63 -40.37
C GLY A 544 -13.15 80.94 -41.24
N GLN A 545 -13.37 79.70 -41.72
CA GLN A 545 -12.49 79.02 -42.68
C GLN A 545 -13.05 79.10 -44.12
N GLY A 546 -12.16 79.31 -45.10
CA GLY A 546 -12.53 79.38 -46.51
C GLY A 546 -12.85 78.00 -47.11
N ALA A 547 -13.97 77.88 -47.80
CA ALA A 547 -14.44 76.64 -48.41
C ALA A 547 -14.22 76.65 -49.94
N THR A 548 -13.24 75.88 -50.43
CA THR A 548 -13.03 75.71 -51.87
C THR A 548 -14.12 74.83 -52.47
N LEU A 549 -14.87 75.40 -53.40
CA LEU A 549 -15.99 74.82 -54.13
C LEU A 549 -15.52 74.45 -55.53
N THR A 550 -15.48 73.16 -55.85
CA THR A 550 -15.08 72.65 -57.17
C THR A 550 -16.26 72.01 -57.88
N VAL A 551 -16.26 72.05 -59.22
CA VAL A 551 -17.23 71.37 -60.06
C VAL A 551 -16.62 70.88 -61.38
N SER A 552 -16.97 69.66 -61.77
CA SER A 552 -16.61 69.06 -63.05
C SER A 552 -17.84 68.47 -63.76
N GLY A 553 -17.69 68.00 -65.01
CA GLY A 553 -18.76 67.30 -65.76
C GLY A 553 -19.51 68.12 -66.82
N ALA A 554 -19.12 69.38 -67.07
CA ALA A 554 -19.64 70.24 -68.13
C ALA A 554 -18.53 71.04 -68.84
N THR A 555 -18.89 71.82 -69.87
CA THR A 555 -17.95 72.64 -70.65
C THR A 555 -17.83 74.07 -70.09
N THR A 556 -18.90 74.61 -69.52
CA THR A 556 -18.91 75.89 -68.79
C THR A 556 -19.74 75.78 -67.50
N TYR A 557 -19.47 76.65 -66.52
CA TYR A 557 -20.09 76.64 -65.19
C TYR A 557 -20.34 78.05 -64.66
N THR A 558 -21.51 78.24 -64.06
CA THR A 558 -21.95 79.48 -63.41
C THR A 558 -22.49 79.17 -62.02
N TRP A 559 -22.24 80.05 -61.04
CA TRP A 559 -22.55 79.86 -59.62
C TRP A 559 -23.43 81.01 -59.11
N ALA A 560 -24.49 80.69 -58.36
CA ALA A 560 -25.36 81.67 -57.70
C ALA A 560 -25.83 81.17 -56.31
N PRO A 561 -26.02 82.04 -55.30
CA PRO A 561 -25.80 83.48 -55.32
C PRO A 561 -24.31 83.86 -55.36
N SER A 562 -24.01 85.12 -55.70
CA SER A 562 -22.64 85.65 -55.73
C SER A 562 -22.06 85.98 -54.35
N THR A 563 -22.91 86.02 -53.31
CA THR A 563 -22.54 86.43 -51.95
C THR A 563 -21.51 85.51 -51.33
N ALA A 564 -20.46 86.12 -50.76
CA ALA A 564 -19.30 85.46 -50.14
C ALA A 564 -18.47 84.53 -51.05
N LEU A 565 -18.68 84.53 -52.37
CA LEU A 565 -17.79 83.88 -53.35
C LEU A 565 -16.69 84.83 -53.82
N ASN A 566 -15.52 84.29 -54.15
CA ASN A 566 -14.46 85.03 -54.85
C ASN A 566 -14.69 85.15 -56.38
N SER A 567 -15.57 84.33 -56.96
CA SER A 567 -15.94 84.31 -58.38
C SER A 567 -17.30 83.63 -58.56
N THR A 568 -18.07 84.04 -59.57
CA THR A 568 -19.34 83.42 -59.96
C THR A 568 -19.23 82.48 -61.16
N THR A 569 -18.03 82.27 -61.72
CA THR A 569 -17.81 81.50 -62.95
C THR A 569 -16.52 80.69 -62.89
N GLY A 570 -16.55 79.48 -63.45
CA GLY A 570 -15.41 78.57 -63.52
C GLY A 570 -15.63 77.24 -62.78
N SER A 571 -14.72 76.29 -62.97
CA SER A 571 -14.75 74.95 -62.35
C SER A 571 -14.24 74.90 -60.89
N SER A 572 -13.73 76.02 -60.37
CA SER A 572 -13.29 76.17 -58.98
C SER A 572 -13.50 77.60 -58.52
N VAL A 573 -14.15 77.78 -57.36
CA VAL A 573 -14.38 79.06 -56.68
C VAL A 573 -14.17 78.86 -55.18
N ILE A 574 -14.05 79.93 -54.39
CA ILE A 574 -13.88 79.85 -52.93
C ILE A 574 -15.01 80.64 -52.26
N SER A 575 -15.70 80.02 -51.31
CA SER A 575 -16.66 80.68 -50.43
C SER A 575 -16.02 81.05 -49.08
N THR A 576 -16.48 82.16 -48.52
CA THR A 576 -16.13 82.67 -47.19
C THR A 576 -17.37 82.81 -46.29
N ALA A 577 -18.44 82.07 -46.59
CA ALA A 577 -19.69 82.12 -45.84
C ALA A 577 -19.50 81.75 -44.35
N THR A 578 -20.16 82.50 -43.47
CA THR A 578 -20.14 82.30 -42.01
C THR A 578 -21.36 81.54 -41.47
N SER A 579 -22.23 81.08 -42.37
CA SER A 579 -23.42 80.27 -42.10
C SER A 579 -23.67 79.33 -43.28
N ASN A 580 -24.40 78.22 -43.06
CA ASN A 580 -24.79 77.27 -44.11
C ASN A 580 -25.33 77.99 -45.35
N THR A 581 -24.62 77.87 -46.48
CA THR A 581 -24.94 78.60 -47.71
C THR A 581 -24.95 77.64 -48.89
N THR A 582 -26.08 77.59 -49.59
CA THR A 582 -26.27 76.77 -50.78
C THR A 582 -25.99 77.59 -52.04
N TYR A 583 -25.07 77.09 -52.86
CA TYR A 583 -24.74 77.64 -54.16
C TYR A 583 -25.24 76.71 -55.26
N THR A 584 -26.13 77.20 -56.11
CA THR A 584 -26.55 76.48 -57.32
C THR A 584 -25.51 76.67 -58.40
N ILE A 585 -24.92 75.58 -58.87
CA ILE A 585 -24.15 75.54 -60.12
C ILE A 585 -25.09 75.21 -61.27
N THR A 586 -25.13 76.06 -62.28
CA THR A 586 -25.64 75.70 -63.60
C THR A 586 -24.45 75.45 -64.52
N GLY A 587 -24.36 74.24 -65.07
CA GLY A 587 -23.29 73.83 -65.98
C GLY A 587 -23.85 73.35 -67.32
N THR A 588 -23.17 73.75 -68.40
CA THR A 588 -23.63 73.54 -69.79
C THR A 588 -22.67 72.64 -70.55
N ALA A 589 -23.18 71.57 -71.15
CA ALA A 589 -22.39 70.68 -72.01
C ALA A 589 -22.31 71.20 -73.45
N SER A 590 -21.33 70.73 -74.21
CA SER A 590 -21.14 71.04 -75.63
C SER A 590 -22.31 70.61 -76.54
N ASN A 591 -23.20 69.74 -76.06
CA ASN A 591 -24.43 69.34 -76.74
C ASN A 591 -25.64 70.26 -76.45
N GLY A 592 -25.44 71.35 -75.70
CA GLY A 592 -26.47 72.32 -75.33
C GLY A 592 -27.36 71.91 -74.14
N CYS A 593 -27.29 70.64 -73.69
CA CYS A 593 -28.00 70.24 -72.47
C CYS A 593 -27.36 70.92 -71.25
N THR A 594 -28.20 71.45 -70.37
CA THR A 594 -27.81 72.03 -69.09
C THR A 594 -28.18 71.08 -67.95
N SER A 595 -27.42 71.16 -66.87
CA SER A 595 -27.78 70.58 -65.57
C SER A 595 -27.64 71.67 -64.51
N ALA A 596 -28.51 71.64 -63.51
CA ALA A 596 -28.34 72.37 -62.27
C ALA A 596 -27.95 71.39 -61.16
N LYS A 597 -26.97 71.75 -60.32
CA LYS A 597 -26.62 71.01 -59.11
C LYS A 597 -26.25 71.97 -58.02
N THR A 598 -26.79 71.78 -56.82
CA THR A 598 -26.39 72.54 -55.65
C THR A 598 -25.08 72.00 -55.06
N SER A 599 -24.17 72.89 -54.72
CA SER A 599 -23.15 72.66 -53.70
C SER A 599 -23.55 73.40 -52.42
N ILE A 600 -23.31 72.78 -51.27
CA ILE A 600 -23.59 73.39 -49.96
C ILE A 600 -22.27 73.57 -49.22
N VAL A 601 -21.98 74.82 -48.86
CA VAL A 601 -20.98 75.14 -47.83
C VAL A 601 -21.68 74.97 -46.49
N SER A 602 -21.37 73.88 -45.80
CA SER A 602 -21.88 73.61 -44.46
C SER A 602 -20.92 74.22 -43.44
N VAL A 603 -21.33 75.31 -42.80
CA VAL A 603 -20.54 76.05 -41.82
C VAL A 603 -20.94 75.56 -40.43
N ASN A 604 -20.17 74.62 -39.90
CA ASN A 604 -20.47 74.02 -38.62
C ASN A 604 -20.14 74.99 -37.48
N ALA A 605 -21.05 75.09 -36.52
CA ALA A 605 -20.72 75.61 -35.21
C ALA A 605 -19.67 74.69 -34.55
N ALA A 606 -18.71 75.29 -33.85
CA ALA A 606 -17.76 74.54 -33.05
C ALA A 606 -18.45 74.02 -31.77
N PRO A 607 -18.09 72.82 -31.27
CA PRO A 607 -18.83 72.16 -30.18
C PRO A 607 -18.70 72.92 -28.85
N SER A 608 -19.84 73.23 -28.21
CA SER A 608 -19.85 73.92 -26.91
C SER A 608 -19.52 72.94 -25.79
N LEU A 609 -18.27 72.95 -25.32
CA LEU A 609 -17.77 71.98 -24.34
C LEU A 609 -18.11 72.38 -22.90
N THR A 610 -18.99 71.62 -22.27
CA THR A 610 -19.22 71.71 -20.82
C THR A 610 -18.36 70.65 -20.12
N VAL A 611 -17.42 71.10 -19.29
CA VAL A 611 -16.49 70.27 -18.52
C VAL A 611 -16.84 70.34 -17.04
N SER A 612 -16.61 69.24 -16.30
CA SER A 612 -16.69 69.20 -14.84
C SER A 612 -15.95 70.36 -14.17
N SER A 613 -16.53 70.92 -13.09
CA SER A 613 -15.93 72.00 -12.32
C SER A 613 -14.55 71.66 -11.76
N ALA A 614 -13.69 72.67 -11.59
CA ALA A 614 -12.39 72.52 -10.96
C ALA A 614 -12.51 71.82 -9.60
N THR A 615 -11.74 70.75 -9.41
CA THR A 615 -11.88 69.82 -8.28
C THR A 615 -10.55 69.67 -7.56
N ALA A 616 -10.57 69.79 -6.24
CA ALA A 616 -9.42 69.52 -5.39
C ALA A 616 -9.39 68.03 -5.02
N ILE A 617 -8.25 67.37 -5.26
CA ILE A 617 -8.00 65.98 -4.91
C ILE A 617 -6.76 65.89 -4.02
N CYS A 618 -6.54 64.74 -3.40
CA CYS A 618 -5.33 64.46 -2.63
C CYS A 618 -4.33 63.70 -3.49
N ASN A 619 -3.03 63.92 -3.30
CA ASN A 619 -2.00 63.17 -4.04
C ASN A 619 -2.19 61.64 -3.88
N GLY A 620 -2.26 60.92 -5.00
CA GLY A 620 -2.56 59.48 -5.04
C GLY A 620 -4.04 59.09 -5.06
N THR A 621 -4.97 60.04 -4.88
CA THR A 621 -6.40 59.84 -5.16
C THR A 621 -6.72 60.21 -6.61
N ASN A 622 -7.95 59.94 -7.06
CA ASN A 622 -8.40 60.31 -8.40
C ASN A 622 -9.81 60.92 -8.40
N THR A 623 -10.13 61.65 -9.45
CA THR A 623 -11.48 62.18 -9.72
C THR A 623 -11.91 61.86 -11.15
N PRO A 624 -13.17 61.51 -11.42
CA PRO A 624 -13.70 61.57 -12.77
C PRO A 624 -13.72 63.03 -13.23
N LEU A 625 -13.27 63.26 -14.46
CA LEU A 625 -13.48 64.48 -15.23
C LEU A 625 -14.45 64.12 -16.36
N THR A 626 -15.59 64.79 -16.39
CA THR A 626 -16.62 64.60 -17.42
C THR A 626 -16.58 65.77 -18.39
N VAL A 627 -16.80 65.47 -19.67
CA VAL A 627 -16.99 66.46 -20.73
C VAL A 627 -18.19 66.06 -21.58
N SER A 628 -18.96 67.06 -22.00
CA SER A 628 -20.09 66.91 -22.91
C SER A 628 -20.10 68.04 -23.94
N GLY A 629 -20.78 67.80 -25.07
CA GLY A 629 -20.95 68.80 -26.15
C GLY A 629 -20.26 68.48 -27.49
N ALA A 630 -19.49 67.38 -27.58
CA ALA A 630 -18.84 66.93 -28.81
C ALA A 630 -19.05 65.41 -29.07
N ASN A 631 -18.56 64.92 -30.22
CA ASN A 631 -18.70 63.52 -30.63
C ASN A 631 -17.45 62.70 -30.30
N THR A 632 -16.26 63.28 -30.42
CA THR A 632 -15.00 62.71 -29.97
C THR A 632 -14.25 63.70 -29.09
N TYR A 633 -13.37 63.20 -28.22
CA TYR A 633 -12.63 63.99 -27.25
C TYR A 633 -11.15 63.61 -27.30
N SER A 634 -10.28 64.55 -26.92
CA SER A 634 -8.83 64.36 -26.81
C SER A 634 -8.31 65.22 -25.66
N TRP A 635 -7.90 64.57 -24.57
CA TRP A 635 -7.45 65.20 -23.33
C TRP A 635 -5.93 65.31 -23.29
N THR A 636 -5.43 66.49 -22.91
CA THR A 636 -4.00 66.80 -22.86
C THR A 636 -3.65 67.61 -21.60
N PRO A 637 -2.47 67.40 -20.98
CA PRO A 637 -1.53 66.30 -21.22
C PRO A 637 -2.10 64.95 -20.77
N ALA A 638 -1.58 63.84 -21.31
CA ALA A 638 -1.99 62.49 -20.92
C ALA A 638 -1.60 62.11 -19.47
N THR A 639 -0.68 62.85 -18.87
CA THR A 639 -0.07 62.55 -17.56
C THR A 639 -1.13 62.42 -16.45
N GLY A 640 -1.26 61.23 -15.89
CA GLY A 640 -2.20 60.93 -14.80
C GLY A 640 -3.64 60.64 -15.24
N LEU A 641 -3.95 60.62 -16.55
CA LEU A 641 -5.26 60.20 -17.06
C LEU A 641 -5.28 58.70 -17.36
N ASN A 642 -6.37 58.00 -17.03
CA ASN A 642 -6.55 56.59 -17.37
C ASN A 642 -6.82 56.34 -18.87
N ASN A 643 -7.35 57.35 -19.56
CA ASN A 643 -7.63 57.37 -20.99
C ASN A 643 -7.63 58.84 -21.44
N VAL A 644 -7.31 59.12 -22.70
CA VAL A 644 -7.31 60.47 -23.28
C VAL A 644 -8.41 60.70 -24.32
N THR A 645 -9.16 59.68 -24.77
CA THR A 645 -10.15 59.84 -25.87
C THR A 645 -11.63 59.84 -25.43
N SER A 646 -11.89 59.62 -24.15
CA SER A 646 -13.24 59.42 -23.60
C SER A 646 -13.95 60.74 -23.24
N SER A 647 -15.29 60.72 -23.26
CA SER A 647 -16.14 61.77 -22.65
C SER A 647 -16.11 61.77 -21.12
N THR A 648 -15.60 60.70 -20.50
CA THR A 648 -15.32 60.61 -19.07
C THR A 648 -13.96 59.97 -18.88
N VAL A 649 -13.03 60.71 -18.27
CA VAL A 649 -11.66 60.26 -17.96
C VAL A 649 -11.42 60.34 -16.46
N THR A 650 -10.59 59.47 -15.91
CA THR A 650 -10.22 59.47 -14.49
C THR A 650 -8.86 60.11 -14.32
N ALA A 651 -8.81 61.25 -13.63
CA ALA A 651 -7.61 62.03 -13.41
C ALA A 651 -6.99 61.73 -12.04
N SER A 652 -5.73 61.29 -12.07
CA SER A 652 -4.91 60.87 -10.92
C SER A 652 -3.53 61.58 -10.89
N PRO A 653 -3.43 62.92 -11.12
CA PRO A 653 -2.14 63.60 -11.18
C PRO A 653 -1.42 63.64 -9.82
N VAL A 654 -0.08 63.63 -9.87
CA VAL A 654 0.81 63.69 -8.70
C VAL A 654 1.16 65.12 -8.23
N SER A 655 0.78 66.12 -9.03
CA SER A 655 0.92 67.55 -8.75
C SER A 655 -0.19 68.34 -9.45
N SER A 656 -0.53 69.53 -8.95
CA SER A 656 -1.63 70.33 -9.49
C SER A 656 -1.44 70.60 -10.98
N ILE A 657 -2.44 70.23 -11.79
CA ILE A 657 -2.37 70.26 -13.25
C ILE A 657 -3.68 70.79 -13.83
N THR A 658 -3.59 71.42 -14.99
CA THR A 658 -4.77 71.80 -15.79
C THR A 658 -4.84 70.87 -16.99
N TYR A 659 -5.95 70.18 -17.15
CA TYR A 659 -6.22 69.36 -18.32
C TYR A 659 -7.03 70.16 -19.33
N THR A 660 -6.51 70.22 -20.57
CA THR A 660 -7.20 70.78 -21.73
C THR A 660 -7.84 69.65 -22.51
N VAL A 661 -9.16 69.66 -22.62
CA VAL A 661 -9.91 68.77 -23.51
C VAL A 661 -10.20 69.47 -24.82
N THR A 662 -9.73 68.87 -25.92
CA THR A 662 -10.16 69.19 -27.27
C THR A 662 -11.32 68.28 -27.62
N GLY A 663 -12.53 68.82 -27.75
CA GLY A 663 -13.70 68.10 -28.23
C GLY A 663 -13.95 68.42 -29.70
N SER A 664 -14.18 67.40 -30.52
CA SER A 664 -14.49 67.54 -31.95
C SER A 664 -15.90 67.06 -32.27
N SER A 665 -16.65 67.86 -33.02
CA SER A 665 -17.93 67.42 -33.58
C SER A 665 -17.70 66.38 -34.67
N GLY A 666 -18.73 65.60 -35.01
CA GLY A 666 -18.68 64.58 -36.07
C GLY A 666 -18.33 65.14 -37.46
N ASN A 667 -18.40 66.47 -37.62
CA ASN A 667 -18.07 67.19 -38.85
C ASN A 667 -16.66 67.80 -38.82
N GLY A 668 -15.81 67.39 -37.86
CA GLY A 668 -14.38 67.74 -37.79
C GLY A 668 -14.04 69.08 -37.11
N CYS A 669 -15.03 69.86 -36.68
CA CYS A 669 -14.78 71.13 -36.00
C CYS A 669 -14.52 70.93 -34.52
N SER A 670 -13.38 71.43 -34.05
CA SER A 670 -12.92 71.31 -32.67
C SER A 670 -13.21 72.55 -31.83
N SER A 671 -13.24 72.36 -30.52
CA SER A 671 -13.14 73.42 -29.52
C SER A 671 -12.32 72.93 -28.34
N GLN A 672 -11.85 73.84 -27.50
CA GLN A 672 -11.09 73.52 -26.30
C GLN A 672 -11.74 74.10 -25.06
N SER A 673 -11.68 73.34 -23.97
CA SER A 673 -12.05 73.78 -22.63
C SER A 673 -11.08 73.17 -21.62
N THR A 674 -10.99 73.76 -20.43
CA THR A 674 -9.96 73.41 -19.44
C THR A 674 -10.56 73.17 -18.07
N VAL A 675 -10.01 72.20 -17.34
CA VAL A 675 -10.33 71.94 -15.94
C VAL A 675 -9.06 71.79 -15.12
N ALA A 676 -8.99 72.54 -14.02
CA ALA A 676 -7.92 72.43 -13.05
C ALA A 676 -8.22 71.31 -12.05
N VAL A 677 -7.26 70.40 -11.89
CA VAL A 677 -7.23 69.40 -10.82
C VAL A 677 -6.16 69.82 -9.84
N THR A 678 -6.58 70.38 -8.71
CA THR A 678 -5.66 70.85 -7.66
C THR A 678 -5.28 69.67 -6.78
N VAL A 679 -4.01 69.30 -6.77
CA VAL A 679 -3.48 68.20 -5.96
C VAL A 679 -3.01 68.78 -4.63
N ASN A 680 -3.87 68.66 -3.62
CA ASN A 680 -3.50 68.93 -2.24
C ASN A 680 -2.44 67.92 -1.79
N ALA A 681 -1.40 68.43 -1.13
CA ALA A 681 -0.40 67.60 -0.49
C ALA A 681 -1.05 66.74 0.61
N VAL A 682 -0.84 65.43 0.54
CA VAL A 682 -1.14 64.53 1.65
C VAL A 682 -0.16 64.78 2.81
N PRO A 683 -0.59 64.68 4.08
CA PRO A 683 0.28 64.93 5.22
C PRO A 683 1.45 63.93 5.28
N SER A 684 2.64 64.41 5.66
CA SER A 684 3.84 63.58 5.74
C SER A 684 4.00 62.99 7.14
N LEU A 685 3.45 61.78 7.34
CA LEU A 685 3.40 61.13 8.65
C LEU A 685 4.78 60.60 9.07
N THR A 686 5.39 61.33 10.00
CA THR A 686 6.76 61.09 10.48
C THR A 686 6.75 60.81 11.99
N GLY A 687 7.60 59.90 12.46
CA GLY A 687 7.59 59.41 13.84
C GLY A 687 7.71 57.88 13.92
N SER A 688 7.16 57.27 14.97
CA SER A 688 7.40 55.87 15.38
C SER A 688 7.35 54.86 14.22
N ASN A 689 8.31 53.93 14.22
CA ASN A 689 8.49 52.90 13.20
C ASN A 689 8.06 51.52 13.74
N ASN A 690 8.04 50.51 12.86
CA ASN A 690 7.75 49.12 13.23
C ASN A 690 8.62 48.71 14.42
N THR A 691 7.99 48.20 15.47
CA THR A 691 8.63 47.93 16.76
C THR A 691 8.16 46.57 17.27
N ALA A 692 9.10 45.68 17.59
CA ALA A 692 8.77 44.43 18.26
C ALA A 692 8.55 44.67 19.76
N LEU A 693 7.49 44.08 20.31
CA LEU A 693 7.14 44.10 21.73
C LEU A 693 6.97 42.67 22.23
N CYS A 694 7.06 42.50 23.55
CA CYS A 694 6.70 41.25 24.20
C CYS A 694 5.25 41.33 24.68
N ASN A 695 4.53 40.21 24.65
CA ASN A 695 3.14 40.17 25.13
C ASN A 695 3.05 40.70 26.58
N GLY A 696 2.09 41.58 26.83
CA GLY A 696 1.94 42.30 28.11
C GLY A 696 2.79 43.57 28.27
N THR A 697 3.66 43.92 27.31
CA THR A 697 4.41 45.20 27.31
C THR A 697 3.70 46.28 26.47
N SER A 698 4.11 47.54 26.63
CA SER A 698 3.52 48.68 25.92
C SER A 698 4.57 49.65 25.39
N THR A 699 4.26 50.38 24.33
CA THR A 699 5.12 51.45 23.77
C THR A 699 4.30 52.64 23.28
N ASN A 700 4.95 53.80 23.13
CA ASN A 700 4.31 55.01 22.63
C ASN A 700 4.53 55.18 21.12
N LEU A 701 3.44 55.31 20.38
CA LEU A 701 3.42 55.56 18.95
C LEU A 701 3.19 57.06 18.73
N ASN A 702 4.28 57.78 18.46
CA ASN A 702 4.29 59.23 18.28
C ASN A 702 4.35 59.56 16.80
N ILE A 703 3.38 60.29 16.26
CA ILE A 703 3.26 60.59 14.83
C ILE A 703 2.92 62.07 14.60
N ASN A 704 3.70 62.71 13.75
CA ASN A 704 3.69 64.14 13.44
C ASN A 704 3.35 64.35 11.96
N GLY A 705 2.95 65.57 11.59
CA GLY A 705 2.77 65.98 10.19
C GLY A 705 1.34 66.00 9.66
N ALA A 706 0.32 65.82 10.52
CA ALA A 706 -1.09 66.01 10.19
C ALA A 706 -1.78 66.93 11.21
N ASN A 707 -3.01 67.37 10.90
CA ASN A 707 -3.81 68.25 11.77
C ASN A 707 -4.74 67.46 12.71
N THR A 708 -5.28 66.34 12.24
CA THR A 708 -6.04 65.37 13.03
C THR A 708 -5.54 63.96 12.75
N TYR A 709 -5.77 63.05 13.70
CA TYR A 709 -5.29 61.67 13.63
C TYR A 709 -6.45 60.70 13.91
N SER A 710 -6.39 59.52 13.32
CA SER A 710 -7.32 58.42 13.55
C SER A 710 -6.55 57.10 13.47
N TRP A 711 -6.64 56.26 14.50
CA TRP A 711 -5.88 55.01 14.61
C TRP A 711 -6.79 53.79 14.56
N ALA A 712 -6.44 52.82 13.71
CA ALA A 712 -7.17 51.56 13.57
C ALA A 712 -6.22 50.35 13.51
N PRO A 713 -6.57 49.19 14.10
CA PRO A 713 -7.73 48.97 14.97
C PRO A 713 -7.57 49.66 16.33
N ALA A 714 -8.68 49.92 17.02
CA ALA A 714 -8.68 50.51 18.36
C ALA A 714 -8.18 49.54 19.46
N ALA A 715 -8.20 48.24 19.21
CA ALA A 715 -7.85 47.21 20.17
C ALA A 715 -6.36 47.33 20.58
N GLY A 716 -6.12 47.44 21.88
CA GLY A 716 -4.77 47.61 22.44
C GLY A 716 -4.20 49.04 22.36
N LEU A 717 -5.00 50.05 21.96
CA LEU A 717 -4.61 51.46 22.07
C LEU A 717 -5.33 52.14 23.25
N ASN A 718 -4.64 53.06 23.95
CA ASN A 718 -5.27 53.87 25.01
C ASN A 718 -6.12 55.04 24.48
N ASN A 719 -5.90 55.46 23.23
CA ASN A 719 -6.56 56.55 22.54
C ASN A 719 -6.45 56.28 21.02
N ILE A 720 -7.40 56.75 20.22
CA ILE A 720 -7.42 56.57 18.76
C ILE A 720 -7.42 57.88 17.96
N THR A 721 -7.36 59.06 18.59
CA THR A 721 -7.42 60.36 17.89
C THR A 721 -6.25 61.30 18.16
N ALA A 722 -5.32 60.92 19.04
CA ALA A 722 -4.15 61.72 19.38
C ALA A 722 -2.96 61.49 18.41
N SER A 723 -2.06 62.46 18.34
CA SER A 723 -0.75 62.34 17.66
C SER A 723 0.19 61.36 18.36
N THR A 724 0.05 61.21 19.69
CA THR A 724 0.73 60.19 20.50
C THR A 724 -0.31 59.28 21.13
N VAL A 725 -0.17 57.96 20.90
CA VAL A 725 -1.00 56.91 21.53
C VAL A 725 -0.11 55.85 22.16
N THR A 726 -0.54 55.26 23.27
CA THR A 726 0.14 54.11 23.89
C THR A 726 -0.47 52.82 23.37
N ALA A 727 0.37 51.94 22.85
CA ALA A 727 0.00 50.66 22.28
C ALA A 727 0.46 49.50 23.17
N SER A 728 -0.47 48.67 23.60
CA SER A 728 -0.29 47.45 24.40
C SER A 728 -1.13 46.26 23.85
N PRO A 729 -0.93 45.84 22.59
CA PRO A 729 -1.66 44.71 22.01
C PRO A 729 -1.24 43.35 22.59
N THR A 730 -2.20 42.41 22.65
CA THR A 730 -2.01 41.03 23.12
C THR A 730 -1.60 40.03 22.01
N SER A 731 -1.51 40.51 20.77
CA SER A 731 -1.15 39.73 19.58
C SER A 731 -0.63 40.66 18.49
N SER A 732 0.23 40.18 17.58
CA SER A 732 0.82 41.01 16.52
C SER A 732 -0.24 41.74 15.70
N VAL A 733 -0.12 43.06 15.64
CA VAL A 733 -1.09 43.95 14.98
C VAL A 733 -0.39 45.07 14.24
N THR A 734 -0.88 45.38 13.05
CA THR A 734 -0.44 46.55 12.30
C THR A 734 -1.41 47.69 12.58
N TYR A 735 -0.99 48.65 13.40
CA TYR A 735 -1.75 49.87 13.59
C TYR A 735 -1.58 50.76 12.36
N THR A 736 -2.71 51.15 11.77
CA THR A 736 -2.77 52.15 10.71
C THR A 736 -3.16 53.46 11.36
N VAL A 737 -2.24 54.42 11.37
CA VAL A 737 -2.56 55.82 11.68
C VAL A 737 -2.93 56.52 10.38
N THR A 738 -4.17 56.94 10.27
CA THR A 738 -4.65 57.85 9.23
C THR A 738 -4.59 59.26 9.78
N GLY A 739 -3.67 60.07 9.27
CA GLY A 739 -3.57 61.48 9.63
C GLY A 739 -4.14 62.34 8.50
N THR A 740 -4.95 63.34 8.86
CA THR A 740 -5.63 64.23 7.91
C THR A 740 -5.09 65.65 8.03
N SER A 741 -4.75 66.26 6.89
CA SER A 741 -4.32 67.67 6.83
C SER A 741 -5.52 68.63 6.87
N ALA A 742 -5.26 69.92 7.12
CA ALA A 742 -6.30 70.96 7.16
C ALA A 742 -7.16 71.04 5.89
N ASN A 743 -6.64 70.59 4.74
CA ASN A 743 -7.35 70.55 3.45
C ASN A 743 -8.16 69.25 3.25
N GLY A 744 -8.40 68.48 4.32
CA GLY A 744 -9.18 67.23 4.29
C GLY A 744 -8.43 66.02 3.73
N CYS A 745 -7.16 66.16 3.35
CA CYS A 745 -6.40 65.06 2.76
C CYS A 745 -5.78 64.13 3.80
N SER A 746 -6.16 62.86 3.72
CA SER A 746 -5.60 61.80 4.55
C SER A 746 -4.41 61.11 3.89
N SER A 747 -3.34 60.87 4.65
CA SER A 747 -2.41 59.77 4.38
C SER A 747 -2.50 58.74 5.51
N SER A 748 -2.04 57.53 5.25
CA SER A 748 -1.89 56.49 6.27
C SER A 748 -0.44 56.05 6.41
N LYS A 749 0.02 55.92 7.65
CA LYS A 749 1.26 55.20 7.98
C LYS A 749 0.87 53.92 8.72
N THR A 750 1.38 52.79 8.26
CA THR A 750 1.31 51.54 9.02
C THR A 750 2.49 51.45 9.98
N ILE A 751 2.21 50.99 11.20
CA ILE A 751 3.20 50.65 12.22
C ILE A 751 2.90 49.22 12.64
N ALA A 752 3.73 48.28 12.18
CA ALA A 752 3.66 46.90 12.61
C ALA A 752 4.20 46.81 14.05
N ILE A 753 3.33 46.44 14.99
CA ILE A 753 3.68 46.04 16.34
C ILE A 753 3.68 44.53 16.38
N THR A 754 4.85 43.96 16.16
CA THR A 754 5.06 42.51 16.27
C THR A 754 5.08 42.15 17.75
N VAL A 755 3.98 41.56 18.24
CA VAL A 755 3.92 41.01 19.59
C VAL A 755 4.54 39.64 19.54
N ASN A 756 5.84 39.60 19.82
CA ASN A 756 6.55 38.36 20.04
C ASN A 756 6.03 37.74 21.34
N GLN A 757 5.49 36.53 21.24
CA GLN A 757 5.04 35.79 22.42
C GLN A 757 6.26 35.52 23.30
N THR A 758 6.12 35.78 24.60
CA THR A 758 7.09 35.39 25.62
C THR A 758 7.29 33.87 25.53
N PRO A 759 8.52 33.37 25.29
CA PRO A 759 8.75 31.96 25.00
C PRO A 759 8.25 31.07 26.15
N ASN A 760 7.43 30.06 25.84
CA ASN A 760 6.92 29.15 26.87
C ASN A 760 8.01 28.15 27.26
N LEU A 761 8.68 28.39 28.40
CA LEU A 761 9.85 27.61 28.81
C LEU A 761 9.42 26.30 29.49
N ASN A 762 9.38 25.23 28.70
CA ASN A 762 9.20 23.88 29.20
C ASN A 762 10.56 23.36 29.70
N LEU A 763 10.76 23.42 31.03
CA LEU A 763 11.93 22.87 31.73
C LEU A 763 11.69 21.41 32.13
N THR A 764 12.78 20.68 32.38
CA THR A 764 12.77 19.49 33.26
C THR A 764 12.11 19.82 34.60
N PRO A 765 11.29 18.92 35.18
CA PRO A 765 10.80 19.03 36.55
C PRO A 765 11.92 19.21 37.59
N ASN A 766 11.58 19.71 38.78
CA ASN A 766 12.53 19.87 39.90
C ASN A 766 13.31 18.57 40.15
N ALA A 767 14.63 18.64 40.01
CA ALA A 767 15.50 17.49 40.13
C ALA A 767 15.90 17.29 41.60
N VAL A 768 15.80 16.05 42.07
CA VAL A 768 16.34 15.62 43.37
C VAL A 768 17.56 14.76 43.08
N VAL A 769 18.75 15.24 43.44
CA VAL A 769 20.02 14.53 43.23
C VAL A 769 20.86 14.51 44.49
N CYS A 770 21.79 13.56 44.54
CA CYS A 770 22.64 13.37 45.71
C CYS A 770 23.88 14.26 45.65
N SER A 771 24.38 14.67 46.81
CA SER A 771 25.65 15.43 46.90
C SER A 771 26.77 14.74 46.11
N GLY A 772 27.38 15.48 45.17
CA GLY A 772 28.41 14.98 44.25
C GLY A 772 27.91 14.52 42.87
N ASN A 773 26.61 14.22 42.72
CA ASN A 773 25.99 13.94 41.42
C ASN A 773 25.51 15.23 40.75
N SER A 774 25.27 15.18 39.44
CA SER A 774 24.67 16.28 38.67
C SER A 774 23.26 15.94 38.17
N ALA A 775 22.37 16.93 38.21
CA ALA A 775 21.13 16.91 37.44
C ALA A 775 21.40 17.36 35.99
N SER A 776 20.82 16.66 35.01
CA SER A 776 20.72 17.20 33.65
C SER A 776 19.50 18.13 33.61
N LEU A 777 19.73 19.42 33.41
CA LEU A 777 18.69 20.42 33.24
C LEU A 777 18.56 20.72 31.76
N SER A 778 17.41 20.39 31.17
CA SER A 778 17.06 20.82 29.82
C SER A 778 15.87 21.78 29.84
N VAL A 779 15.89 22.69 28.88
CA VAL A 779 14.87 23.71 28.68
C VAL A 779 14.55 23.78 27.19
N SER A 780 13.28 23.94 26.87
CA SER A 780 12.78 24.06 25.51
C SER A 780 11.79 25.21 25.39
N GLY A 781 11.57 25.70 24.16
CA GLY A 781 10.64 26.80 23.87
C GLY A 781 11.27 28.17 23.61
N ALA A 782 12.60 28.31 23.73
CA ALA A 782 13.33 29.52 23.32
C ALA A 782 14.47 29.30 22.30
N THR A 783 14.98 30.38 21.72
CA THR A 783 16.12 30.35 20.77
C THR A 783 17.48 30.38 21.49
N THR A 784 17.60 31.16 22.56
CA THR A 784 18.80 31.24 23.41
C THR A 784 18.40 31.12 24.87
N TYR A 785 19.33 30.68 25.72
CA TYR A 785 19.07 30.42 27.14
C TYR A 785 20.28 30.84 27.96
N SER A 786 20.04 31.54 29.07
CA SER A 786 21.05 31.89 30.07
C SER A 786 20.61 31.43 31.46
N TRP A 787 21.52 30.83 32.21
CA TRP A 787 21.26 30.19 33.49
C TRP A 787 22.02 30.87 34.63
N SER A 788 21.33 31.09 35.76
CA SER A 788 21.87 31.77 36.95
C SER A 788 21.30 31.17 38.25
N PRO A 789 22.06 31.04 39.35
CA PRO A 789 23.48 31.36 39.48
C PRO A 789 24.37 30.40 38.68
N SER A 790 25.59 30.82 38.36
CA SER A 790 26.59 30.00 37.65
C SER A 790 27.20 28.88 38.52
N THR A 791 27.01 28.94 39.83
CA THR A 791 27.59 28.01 40.81
C THR A 791 27.11 26.58 40.58
N GLY A 792 28.04 25.67 40.28
CA GLY A 792 27.75 24.25 40.04
C GLY A 792 27.19 23.95 38.64
N LEU A 793 27.15 24.90 37.72
CA LEU A 793 26.70 24.65 36.34
C LEU A 793 27.88 24.33 35.41
N SER A 794 27.70 23.38 34.49
CA SER A 794 28.69 23.06 33.44
C SER A 794 28.82 24.17 32.38
N ASN A 795 27.78 24.97 32.20
CA ASN A 795 27.75 26.17 31.35
C ASN A 795 26.60 27.07 31.84
N THR A 796 26.77 28.40 31.73
CA THR A 796 25.71 29.40 32.01
C THR A 796 24.82 29.67 30.78
N SER A 797 24.99 28.91 29.70
CA SER A 797 24.26 29.08 28.44
C SER A 797 23.95 27.75 27.75
N GLY A 798 22.80 27.68 27.08
CA GLY A 798 22.41 26.55 26.21
C GLY A 798 21.13 25.78 26.59
N ALA A 799 20.68 24.99 25.60
CA ALA A 799 19.60 23.99 25.58
C ALA A 799 19.48 23.08 26.81
N THR A 800 20.62 22.47 27.09
CA THR A 800 20.79 21.41 28.06
C THR A 800 22.13 21.67 28.75
N ILE A 801 22.12 21.67 30.07
CA ILE A 801 23.30 21.86 30.91
C ILE A 801 23.31 20.82 32.03
N SER A 802 24.48 20.61 32.63
CA SER A 802 24.64 19.80 33.83
C SER A 802 24.74 20.70 35.06
N ALA A 803 24.08 20.34 36.15
CA ALA A 803 23.99 21.12 37.38
C ALA A 803 24.30 20.24 38.61
N SER A 804 25.45 20.49 39.25
CA SER A 804 25.92 19.87 40.50
C SER A 804 26.24 20.93 41.56
N PRO A 805 25.24 21.64 42.12
CA PRO A 805 25.46 22.54 43.24
C PRO A 805 25.89 21.78 44.52
N ALA A 806 26.58 22.47 45.41
CA ALA A 806 27.01 21.91 46.71
C ALA A 806 25.87 21.83 47.76
N SER A 807 24.74 22.50 47.51
CA SER A 807 23.55 22.53 48.36
C SER A 807 22.30 22.80 47.52
N THR A 808 21.10 22.59 48.07
CA THR A 808 19.83 22.82 47.35
C THR A 808 19.78 24.23 46.77
N THR A 809 19.75 24.31 45.43
CA THR A 809 19.92 25.57 44.68
C THR A 809 18.77 25.73 43.69
N THR A 810 18.17 26.92 43.68
CA THR A 810 17.18 27.29 42.66
C THR A 810 17.91 27.93 41.49
N TYR A 811 17.89 27.28 40.34
CA TYR A 811 18.42 27.84 39.11
C TYR A 811 17.31 28.54 38.34
N THR A 812 17.54 29.79 37.99
CA THR A 812 16.71 30.58 37.09
C THR A 812 17.27 30.47 35.68
N VAL A 813 16.43 30.12 34.71
CA VAL A 813 16.75 30.23 33.29
C VAL A 813 15.99 31.39 32.67
N VAL A 814 16.73 32.21 31.92
CA VAL A 814 16.20 33.26 31.05
C VAL A 814 16.26 32.72 29.62
N GLY A 815 15.13 32.26 29.11
CA GLY A 815 14.99 31.81 27.72
C GLY A 815 14.52 32.97 26.85
N THR A 816 15.22 33.26 25.75
CA THR A 816 14.94 34.40 24.86
C THR A 816 14.68 33.95 23.42
N THR A 817 13.59 34.44 22.83
CA THR A 817 13.18 34.25 21.43
C THR A 817 12.84 35.60 20.82
N SER A 818 13.40 35.93 19.66
CA SER A 818 13.07 37.17 18.92
C SER A 818 13.12 38.45 19.79
N GLY A 819 14.07 38.52 20.73
CA GLY A 819 14.24 39.63 21.67
C GLY A 819 13.36 39.57 22.93
N CYS A 820 12.40 38.65 23.03
CA CYS A 820 11.54 38.50 24.19
C CYS A 820 12.01 37.37 25.10
N SER A 821 12.20 37.70 26.38
CA SER A 821 12.64 36.79 27.42
C SER A 821 11.47 36.33 28.30
N SER A 822 11.52 35.07 28.67
CA SER A 822 10.76 34.50 29.79
C SER A 822 11.73 34.06 30.88
N THR A 823 11.27 34.02 32.12
CA THR A 823 12.04 33.52 33.27
C THR A 823 11.31 32.35 33.91
N SER A 824 11.99 31.22 34.04
CA SER A 824 11.49 30.05 34.78
C SER A 824 12.54 29.54 35.76
N THR A 825 12.10 28.91 36.84
CA THR A 825 12.98 28.37 37.89
C THR A 825 12.85 26.87 38.01
N VAL A 826 13.98 26.17 38.14
CA VAL A 826 14.04 24.76 38.54
C VAL A 826 14.88 24.64 39.81
N VAL A 827 14.35 23.91 40.79
CA VAL A 827 15.07 23.61 42.03
C VAL A 827 15.85 22.30 41.84
N VAL A 828 17.18 22.37 41.95
CA VAL A 828 18.02 21.19 42.13
C VAL A 828 18.18 20.99 43.63
N THR A 829 17.41 20.04 44.16
CA THR A 829 17.45 19.68 45.58
C THR A 829 18.62 18.73 45.80
N ILE A 830 19.59 19.16 46.59
CA ILE A 830 20.76 18.35 46.96
C ILE A 830 20.45 17.65 48.26
N ASN A 831 20.12 16.36 48.16
CA ASN A 831 20.02 15.51 49.33
C ASN A 831 21.41 14.98 49.70
N THR A 832 21.80 15.18 50.96
CA THR A 832 22.99 14.57 51.54
C THR A 832 22.84 13.06 51.53
N THR A 833 23.87 12.34 51.11
CA THR A 833 23.90 10.88 51.23
C THR A 833 23.77 10.46 52.71
N PRO A 834 22.95 9.45 53.04
CA PRO A 834 22.74 9.05 54.42
C PRO A 834 24.01 8.46 55.04
N VAL A 835 24.43 8.97 56.20
CA VAL A 835 25.65 8.51 56.89
C VAL A 835 25.33 7.21 57.65
N LEU A 836 25.65 6.07 57.03
CA LEU A 836 25.29 4.76 57.58
C LEU A 836 26.18 4.35 58.76
N THR A 837 25.60 4.32 59.96
CA THR A 837 26.20 3.71 61.14
C THR A 837 25.63 2.31 61.33
N SER A 838 26.50 1.31 61.45
CA SER A 838 26.17 -0.12 61.44
C SER A 838 26.88 -0.84 62.56
N THR A 839 26.42 -2.05 62.91
CA THR A 839 27.22 -2.98 63.71
C THR A 839 28.58 -3.25 63.05
N PRO A 840 29.65 -3.52 63.83
CA PRO A 840 30.94 -3.97 63.30
C PRO A 840 30.83 -5.29 62.52
N ASN A 841 31.89 -5.63 61.78
CA ASN A 841 32.09 -6.98 61.27
C ASN A 841 32.09 -7.97 62.46
N THR A 842 31.50 -9.14 62.26
CA THR A 842 31.35 -10.16 63.30
C THR A 842 31.61 -11.55 62.73
N SER A 843 31.79 -12.52 63.61
CA SER A 843 31.90 -13.94 63.26
C SER A 843 30.94 -14.75 64.11
N VAL A 844 30.15 -15.62 63.47
CA VAL A 844 29.23 -16.55 64.13
C VAL A 844 29.52 -17.98 63.70
N CYS A 845 28.99 -18.94 64.46
CA CYS A 845 29.12 -20.35 64.17
C CYS A 845 28.14 -20.76 63.08
N ASN A 846 28.47 -21.80 62.30
CA ASN A 846 27.56 -22.31 61.26
C ASN A 846 26.16 -22.61 61.83
N GLY A 847 25.12 -22.03 61.23
CA GLY A 847 23.73 -22.15 61.70
C GLY A 847 23.32 -21.22 62.86
N SER A 848 24.20 -20.36 63.36
CA SER A 848 23.88 -19.36 64.39
C SER A 848 23.53 -18.00 63.78
N ALA A 849 22.62 -17.25 64.41
CA ALA A 849 22.14 -15.97 63.94
C ALA A 849 22.91 -14.78 64.54
N ALA A 850 23.52 -13.93 63.70
CA ALA A 850 23.95 -12.58 64.09
C ALA A 850 22.78 -11.60 63.93
N THR A 851 22.51 -10.75 64.94
CA THR A 851 21.63 -9.59 64.72
C THR A 851 22.46 -8.47 64.11
N LEU A 852 22.21 -8.15 62.85
CA LEU A 852 22.81 -7.00 62.18
C LEU A 852 21.88 -5.80 62.34
N SER A 853 22.44 -4.62 62.55
CA SER A 853 21.65 -3.38 62.59
C SER A 853 22.37 -2.21 61.93
N VAL A 854 21.57 -1.28 61.43
CA VAL A 854 21.99 -0.11 60.67
C VAL A 854 21.07 1.08 60.97
N SER A 855 21.66 2.27 60.96
CA SER A 855 21.04 3.55 61.32
C SER A 855 21.54 4.66 60.37
N GLY A 856 20.80 5.76 60.26
CA GLY A 856 21.17 6.94 59.45
C GLY A 856 20.47 7.12 58.09
N ALA A 857 19.45 6.32 57.77
CA ALA A 857 18.66 6.44 56.54
C ALA A 857 17.16 6.19 56.82
N SER A 858 16.29 6.43 55.84
CA SER A 858 14.84 6.27 55.99
C SER A 858 14.36 4.83 55.67
N THR A 859 15.00 4.18 54.70
CA THR A 859 14.78 2.77 54.36
C THR A 859 16.11 2.06 54.14
N TYR A 860 16.09 0.72 54.19
CA TYR A 860 17.28 -0.12 54.07
C TYR A 860 16.95 -1.37 53.28
N SER A 861 17.83 -1.76 52.37
CA SER A 861 17.85 -3.10 51.76
C SER A 861 19.21 -3.77 51.96
N TRP A 862 19.20 -5.10 51.99
CA TRP A 862 20.34 -5.95 52.30
C TRP A 862 20.56 -6.96 51.18
N SER A 863 21.81 -7.11 50.72
CA SER A 863 22.17 -8.04 49.64
C SER A 863 23.55 -8.68 49.92
N PRO A 864 23.77 -9.97 49.63
CA PRO A 864 22.80 -10.95 49.13
C PRO A 864 21.73 -11.30 50.19
N SER A 865 20.62 -11.89 49.75
CA SER A 865 19.53 -12.35 50.63
C SER A 865 19.86 -13.62 51.42
N THR A 866 20.90 -14.36 51.02
CA THR A 866 21.27 -15.67 51.56
C THR A 866 21.51 -15.61 53.07
N GLY A 867 20.72 -16.38 53.83
CA GLY A 867 20.81 -16.45 55.29
C GLY A 867 20.16 -15.28 56.05
N LEU A 868 19.57 -14.29 55.38
CA LEU A 868 18.87 -13.19 56.06
C LEU A 868 17.41 -13.55 56.37
N SER A 869 16.97 -13.18 57.58
CA SER A 869 15.55 -13.24 58.00
C SER A 869 14.64 -12.26 57.24
N ALA A 870 15.20 -11.14 56.76
CA ALA A 870 14.54 -10.18 55.89
C ALA A 870 15.59 -9.46 55.02
N VAL A 871 15.21 -9.08 53.81
CA VAL A 871 16.06 -8.31 52.88
C VAL A 871 15.88 -6.79 53.02
N THR A 872 15.05 -6.34 53.96
CA THR A 872 14.77 -4.92 54.24
C THR A 872 14.59 -4.67 55.73
N GLY A 873 14.77 -3.41 56.16
CA GLY A 873 14.61 -2.98 57.56
C GLY A 873 15.93 -2.56 58.22
N SER A 874 15.84 -1.79 59.30
CA SER A 874 17.00 -1.26 60.06
C SER A 874 17.70 -2.30 60.93
N SER A 875 17.09 -3.46 61.16
CA SER A 875 17.75 -4.62 61.76
C SER A 875 17.23 -5.91 61.16
N VAL A 876 18.14 -6.86 60.93
CA VAL A 876 17.87 -8.18 60.36
C VAL A 876 18.71 -9.22 61.08
N ALA A 877 18.17 -10.41 61.31
CA ALA A 877 18.97 -11.56 61.72
C ALA A 877 19.62 -12.22 60.50
N ALA A 878 20.90 -12.58 60.61
CA ALA A 878 21.72 -13.18 59.57
C ALA A 878 22.32 -14.51 60.07
N SER A 879 21.90 -15.62 59.45
CA SER A 879 22.36 -16.99 59.72
C SER A 879 22.97 -17.62 58.46
N PRO A 880 24.10 -17.10 57.93
CA PRO A 880 24.74 -17.69 56.77
C PRO A 880 25.38 -19.06 57.07
N THR A 881 25.69 -19.80 56.01
CA THR A 881 26.37 -21.12 56.08
C THR A 881 27.81 -21.09 55.57
N ALA A 882 28.26 -19.94 55.04
CA ALA A 882 29.62 -19.66 54.61
C ALA A 882 29.96 -18.18 54.87
N ASN A 883 31.25 -17.81 54.83
CA ASN A 883 31.70 -16.42 54.93
C ASN A 883 30.97 -15.53 53.91
N ILE A 884 30.32 -14.47 54.37
CA ILE A 884 29.50 -13.61 53.51
C ILE A 884 29.69 -12.14 53.89
N THR A 885 29.66 -11.26 52.89
CA THR A 885 29.64 -9.81 53.10
C THR A 885 28.30 -9.27 52.68
N TYR A 886 27.50 -8.85 53.65
CA TYR A 886 26.24 -8.17 53.37
C TYR A 886 26.52 -6.72 53.03
N THR A 887 26.11 -6.31 51.84
CA THR A 887 26.03 -4.90 51.45
C THR A 887 24.65 -4.38 51.84
N ILE A 888 24.66 -3.37 52.71
CA ILE A 888 23.48 -2.60 53.07
C ILE A 888 23.41 -1.39 52.16
N THR A 889 22.29 -1.22 51.48
CA THR A 889 21.94 0.01 50.78
C THR A 889 20.92 0.75 51.64
N GLY A 890 21.36 1.81 52.32
CA GLY A 890 20.49 2.68 53.10
C GLY A 890 20.08 3.88 52.27
N THR A 891 18.78 4.11 52.12
CA THR A 891 18.22 5.17 51.28
C THR A 891 17.47 6.20 52.11
N SER A 892 17.74 7.48 51.88
CA SER A 892 17.02 8.59 52.49
C SER A 892 16.76 9.68 51.45
N ASN A 893 15.52 10.15 51.35
CA ASN A 893 15.09 11.16 50.37
C ASN A 893 15.56 10.87 48.92
N GLY A 894 15.49 9.61 48.50
CA GLY A 894 15.94 9.14 47.17
C GLY A 894 17.45 8.89 47.03
N CYS A 895 18.27 9.29 48.01
CA CYS A 895 19.72 9.09 47.98
C CYS A 895 20.14 7.86 48.77
N SER A 896 20.82 6.94 48.09
CA SER A 896 21.43 5.76 48.68
C SER A 896 22.88 6.02 49.09
N ALA A 897 23.26 5.46 50.24
CA ALA A 897 24.64 5.14 50.56
C ALA A 897 24.76 3.63 50.71
N THR A 898 25.97 3.09 50.48
CA THR A 898 26.27 1.67 50.73
C THR A 898 27.24 1.52 51.89
N LYS A 899 27.08 0.44 52.64
CA LYS A 899 28.04 0.00 53.66
C LYS A 899 28.06 -1.51 53.72
N THR A 900 29.22 -2.09 54.02
CA THR A 900 29.37 -3.54 54.15
C THR A 900 29.48 -3.95 55.62
N ILE A 901 28.94 -5.13 55.92
CA ILE A 901 29.22 -5.88 57.15
C ILE A 901 29.65 -7.28 56.70
N ALA A 902 30.89 -7.66 57.03
CA ALA A 902 31.33 -9.03 56.91
C ALA A 902 30.80 -9.86 58.09
N VAL A 903 30.12 -10.96 57.77
CA VAL A 903 29.74 -12.00 58.72
C VAL A 903 30.57 -13.24 58.39
N GLY A 904 31.61 -13.47 59.18
CA GLY A 904 32.42 -14.68 59.09
C GLY A 904 31.64 -15.88 59.64
N ILE A 905 31.70 -17.01 58.95
CA ILE A 905 31.34 -18.30 59.52
C ILE A 905 32.60 -18.92 60.09
N SER A 906 32.69 -18.88 61.42
CA SER A 906 33.65 -19.67 62.17
C SER A 906 33.28 -21.14 62.03
N SER A 907 34.23 -21.95 61.56
CA SER A 907 34.11 -23.40 61.70
C SER A 907 34.03 -23.77 63.18
N SER A 908 33.21 -24.77 63.52
CA SER A 908 33.26 -25.38 64.84
C SER A 908 34.61 -26.11 65.01
N PRO A 909 35.21 -26.12 66.21
CA PRO A 909 36.53 -26.72 66.43
C PRO A 909 36.51 -28.22 66.08
N SER A 910 37.41 -28.68 65.21
CA SER A 910 37.52 -30.09 64.86
C SER A 910 38.31 -30.82 65.94
N ILE A 911 37.62 -31.66 66.71
CA ILE A 911 38.19 -32.42 67.83
C ILE A 911 38.71 -33.76 67.30
N VAL A 912 40.01 -33.85 67.06
CA VAL A 912 40.69 -35.10 66.71
C VAL A 912 41.37 -35.64 67.97
N ALA A 913 40.69 -36.58 68.64
CA ALA A 913 41.17 -37.27 69.82
C ALA A 913 41.76 -38.63 69.46
N THR A 914 43.00 -38.89 69.88
CA THR A 914 43.55 -40.25 69.96
C THR A 914 43.45 -40.74 71.39
N ASN A 915 43.17 -42.02 71.57
CA ASN A 915 43.08 -42.62 72.90
C ASN A 915 44.00 -43.83 73.04
N THR A 916 44.18 -44.25 74.29
CA THR A 916 44.84 -45.51 74.64
C THR A 916 43.96 -46.17 75.68
N SER A 917 43.40 -47.32 75.32
CA SER A 917 42.51 -48.06 76.20
C SER A 917 43.26 -48.55 77.45
N PRO A 918 42.66 -48.41 78.65
CA PRO A 918 43.21 -48.99 79.88
C PRO A 918 43.40 -50.49 79.72
N GLN A 919 44.53 -51.01 80.22
CA GLN A 919 44.83 -52.44 80.18
C GLN A 919 44.21 -53.15 81.37
N CYS A 920 43.42 -54.19 81.10
CA CYS A 920 42.61 -54.92 82.09
C CYS A 920 41.75 -53.95 82.93
N THR A 921 41.65 -54.17 84.24
CA THR A 921 40.90 -53.33 85.19
C THR A 921 41.68 -52.12 85.72
N SER A 922 42.87 -51.82 85.18
CA SER A 922 43.71 -50.71 85.66
C SER A 922 43.30 -49.37 85.05
N ALA A 923 43.39 -48.27 85.81
CA ALA A 923 43.15 -46.91 85.32
C ALA A 923 44.36 -46.36 84.52
N SER A 924 44.85 -47.12 83.54
CA SER A 924 46.03 -46.80 82.72
C SER A 924 45.72 -46.08 81.41
N GLY A 925 44.46 -45.73 81.16
CA GLY A 925 44.03 -45.10 79.91
C GLY A 925 44.42 -43.63 79.78
N SER A 926 44.44 -43.14 78.55
CA SER A 926 44.67 -41.71 78.25
C SER A 926 43.90 -41.28 77.01
N ILE A 927 43.57 -39.98 76.93
CA ILE A 927 43.00 -39.35 75.73
C ILE A 927 43.82 -38.09 75.44
N ASN A 928 44.48 -38.07 74.29
CA ASN A 928 45.20 -36.91 73.77
C ASN A 928 44.35 -36.26 72.70
N VAL A 929 44.08 -34.96 72.83
CA VAL A 929 43.19 -34.22 71.94
C VAL A 929 43.98 -33.18 71.18
N SER A 930 43.88 -33.20 69.86
CA SER A 930 44.23 -32.08 68.99
C SER A 930 42.96 -31.36 68.56
N VAL A 931 42.99 -30.02 68.59
CA VAL A 931 41.89 -29.17 68.13
C VAL A 931 42.37 -28.39 66.92
N ASN A 932 41.72 -28.61 65.78
CA ASN A 932 42.10 -28.02 64.50
C ASN A 932 40.92 -27.22 63.92
N GLY A 933 41.19 -26.05 63.33
CA GLY A 933 40.15 -25.11 62.92
C GLY A 933 39.45 -24.41 64.10
N ALA A 934 38.51 -23.51 63.80
CA ALA A 934 38.04 -22.44 64.69
C ALA A 934 39.15 -21.45 65.13
N THR A 935 38.79 -20.48 65.98
CA THR A 935 39.69 -19.44 66.50
C THR A 935 40.07 -19.74 67.94
N ALA A 936 41.37 -19.88 68.21
CA ALA A 936 41.94 -20.00 69.55
C ALA A 936 41.92 -18.64 70.31
N PRO A 937 41.96 -18.61 71.66
CA PRO A 937 42.07 -19.75 72.59
C PRO A 937 40.84 -20.68 72.61
N TYR A 938 41.06 -21.90 73.10
CA TYR A 938 40.02 -22.91 73.30
C TYR A 938 39.76 -23.11 74.79
N THR A 939 38.49 -23.24 75.17
CA THR A 939 38.07 -23.72 76.49
C THR A 939 37.69 -25.19 76.37
N TYR A 940 38.22 -26.04 77.26
CA TYR A 940 37.98 -27.47 77.30
C TYR A 940 37.13 -27.79 78.53
N ASN A 941 35.98 -28.45 78.34
CA ASN A 941 35.11 -28.91 79.42
C ASN A 941 34.85 -30.41 79.26
N TRP A 942 35.42 -31.23 80.14
CA TRP A 942 35.15 -32.68 80.18
C TRP A 942 34.01 -33.03 81.14
N ASN A 943 33.26 -34.09 80.86
CA ASN A 943 32.20 -34.61 81.74
C ASN A 943 32.70 -35.12 83.10
N ASN A 944 34.00 -35.35 83.29
CA ASN A 944 34.63 -35.65 84.58
C ASN A 944 35.07 -34.38 85.35
N GLY A 945 34.73 -33.18 84.85
CA GLY A 945 35.08 -31.89 85.48
C GLY A 945 36.47 -31.36 85.15
N ALA A 946 37.29 -32.07 84.38
CA ALA A 946 38.59 -31.58 83.96
C ALA A 946 38.49 -30.47 82.89
N THR A 947 39.44 -29.53 82.92
CA THR A 947 39.54 -28.41 81.96
C THR A 947 40.83 -28.39 81.14
N THR A 948 41.57 -29.50 81.12
CA THR A 948 42.80 -29.66 80.34
C THR A 948 42.51 -30.23 78.96
N GLN A 949 43.35 -29.90 77.97
CA GLN A 949 43.24 -30.43 76.61
C GLN A 949 43.38 -31.96 76.55
N ASN A 950 44.35 -32.52 77.27
CA ASN A 950 44.60 -33.96 77.36
C ASN A 950 44.19 -34.51 78.73
N LEU A 951 43.90 -35.81 78.79
CA LEU A 951 43.63 -36.58 80.01
C LEU A 951 44.50 -37.84 80.08
N SER A 952 44.88 -38.24 81.29
CA SER A 952 45.63 -39.46 81.58
C SER A 952 45.16 -40.12 82.89
N ASN A 953 45.62 -41.34 83.15
CA ASN A 953 45.22 -42.17 84.30
C ASN A 953 43.71 -42.46 84.36
N LEU A 954 43.11 -42.72 83.18
CA LEU A 954 41.68 -42.94 83.04
C LEU A 954 41.30 -44.43 83.14
N ALA A 955 40.18 -44.70 83.81
CA ALA A 955 39.52 -46.00 83.79
C ALA A 955 38.65 -46.18 82.54
N ALA A 956 38.22 -47.41 82.27
CA ALA A 956 37.25 -47.68 81.20
C ALA A 956 35.92 -46.94 81.48
N GLY A 957 35.34 -46.33 80.46
CA GLY A 957 34.20 -45.43 80.60
C GLY A 957 34.05 -44.47 79.41
N VAL A 958 33.04 -43.60 79.49
CA VAL A 958 32.69 -42.66 78.42
C VAL A 958 33.08 -41.24 78.83
N TYR A 959 33.99 -40.62 78.07
CA TYR A 959 34.50 -39.28 78.34
C TYR A 959 34.06 -38.33 77.23
N THR A 960 33.17 -37.40 77.56
CA THR A 960 32.69 -36.38 76.62
C THR A 960 33.44 -35.07 76.88
N LEU A 961 34.16 -34.60 75.86
CA LEU A 961 34.78 -33.29 75.82
C LEU A 961 33.89 -32.33 75.01
N THR A 962 33.56 -31.19 75.60
CA THR A 962 33.11 -30.01 74.84
C THR A 962 34.27 -29.04 74.70
N VAL A 963 34.65 -28.69 73.46
CA VAL A 963 35.61 -27.61 73.16
C VAL A 963 34.83 -26.39 72.67
N ILE A 964 35.07 -25.23 73.28
CA ILE A 964 34.48 -23.95 72.88
C ILE A 964 35.60 -23.03 72.37
N SER A 965 35.43 -22.47 71.17
CA SER A 965 36.37 -21.50 70.58
C SER A 965 36.20 -20.09 71.14
N ALA A 966 37.17 -19.20 70.87
CA ALA A 966 37.10 -17.79 71.27
C ALA A 966 35.87 -17.05 70.68
N ASN A 967 35.33 -17.53 69.57
CA ASN A 967 34.12 -16.99 68.92
C ASN A 967 32.83 -17.69 69.42
N GLY A 968 32.89 -18.45 70.52
CA GLY A 968 31.76 -19.15 71.13
C GLY A 968 31.35 -20.47 70.47
N CYS A 969 32.08 -20.94 69.44
CA CYS A 969 31.67 -22.13 68.70
C CYS A 969 32.07 -23.40 69.44
N SER A 970 31.06 -24.16 69.88
CA SER A 970 31.22 -25.43 70.57
C SER A 970 31.21 -26.62 69.62
N SER A 971 32.14 -27.54 69.80
CA SER A 971 32.02 -28.94 69.35
C SER A 971 32.04 -29.86 70.56
N SER A 972 31.28 -30.95 70.51
CA SER A 972 31.36 -32.03 71.49
C SER A 972 31.88 -33.32 70.84
N SER A 973 32.85 -33.97 71.46
CA SER A 973 33.30 -35.31 71.07
C SER A 973 33.18 -36.26 72.25
N THR A 974 32.69 -37.47 72.01
CA THR A 974 32.51 -38.51 73.02
C THR A 974 33.48 -39.64 72.73
N ILE A 975 34.45 -39.81 73.63
CA ILE A 975 35.52 -40.80 73.53
C ILE A 975 35.26 -41.91 74.56
N SER A 976 34.88 -43.08 74.06
CA SER A 976 34.74 -44.29 74.89
C SER A 976 36.10 -44.97 75.06
N LEU A 977 36.52 -45.17 76.30
CA LEU A 977 37.62 -46.07 76.66
C LEU A 977 37.02 -47.43 77.03
N ALA A 978 37.22 -48.43 76.18
CA ALA A 978 36.87 -49.81 76.50
C ALA A 978 37.96 -50.46 77.37
N SER A 979 37.58 -51.32 78.31
CA SER A 979 38.51 -52.29 78.89
C SER A 979 38.70 -53.45 77.92
N ASN A 980 39.94 -53.81 77.59
CA ASN A 980 40.22 -54.95 76.72
C ASN A 980 39.80 -56.28 77.40
N THR A 981 38.74 -56.92 76.91
CA THR A 981 38.33 -58.27 77.28
C THR A 981 39.13 -59.33 76.52
N CYS A 982 39.14 -60.57 77.02
CA CYS A 982 39.77 -61.70 76.34
C CYS A 982 38.85 -62.29 75.26
N ASN A 983 39.40 -62.63 74.09
CA ASN A 983 38.63 -62.97 72.89
C ASN A 983 38.69 -64.48 72.53
N ILE A 984 37.76 -64.94 71.70
CA ILE A 984 37.74 -66.33 71.21
C ILE A 984 39.00 -66.61 70.37
N PRO A 985 39.70 -67.76 70.56
CA PRO A 985 40.77 -68.18 69.65
C PRO A 985 40.20 -68.54 68.26
N VAL A 986 40.47 -67.70 67.26
CA VAL A 986 39.88 -67.77 65.91
C VAL A 986 40.62 -68.64 64.89
N THR A 987 41.80 -69.19 65.24
CA THR A 987 42.68 -69.92 64.30
C THR A 987 42.97 -71.36 64.71
N MET A 988 41.98 -72.06 65.28
CA MET A 988 42.16 -73.45 65.68
C MET A 988 41.99 -74.41 64.50
N VAL A 989 43.10 -75.01 64.04
CA VAL A 989 43.13 -75.92 62.88
C VAL A 989 43.56 -77.34 63.26
N PRO A 990 43.14 -78.38 62.51
CA PRO A 990 43.58 -79.74 62.68
C PRO A 990 44.79 -80.05 61.78
N ALA A 991 45.71 -80.86 62.29
CA ALA A 991 46.90 -81.35 61.60
C ALA A 991 47.17 -82.81 62.01
N ASP A 992 48.02 -83.49 61.26
CA ASP A 992 48.52 -84.83 61.58
C ASP A 992 47.40 -85.84 61.91
N ILE A 993 46.33 -85.81 61.11
CA ILE A 993 45.14 -86.67 61.26
C ILE A 993 45.48 -88.09 60.80
N THR A 994 45.22 -89.08 61.65
CA THR A 994 45.43 -90.50 61.34
C THR A 994 44.12 -91.28 61.47
N SER A 995 44.17 -92.61 61.34
CA SER A 995 43.03 -93.48 61.64
C SER A 995 42.54 -93.39 63.10
N SER A 996 43.36 -92.85 64.03
CA SER A 996 43.07 -92.87 65.47
C SER A 996 43.55 -91.64 66.26
N SER A 997 44.08 -90.59 65.59
CA SER A 997 44.57 -89.38 66.27
C SER A 997 44.44 -88.09 65.45
N VAL A 998 44.58 -86.94 66.11
CA VAL A 998 44.70 -85.61 65.51
C VAL A 998 45.55 -84.68 66.39
N LEU A 999 46.25 -83.71 65.80
CA LEU A 999 46.85 -82.56 66.49
C LEU A 999 46.04 -81.29 66.21
N LEU A 1000 45.55 -80.60 67.24
CA LEU A 1000 44.95 -79.26 67.11
C LEU A 1000 45.96 -78.17 67.48
N ARG A 1001 45.93 -77.03 66.78
CA ARG A 1001 46.87 -75.91 66.94
C ARG A 1001 46.13 -74.57 66.83
N TRP A 1002 46.42 -73.58 67.67
CA TRP A 1002 45.75 -72.25 67.69
C TRP A 1002 46.68 -71.12 68.15
N ASN A 1003 46.35 -69.87 67.83
CA ASN A 1003 47.14 -68.70 68.27
C ASN A 1003 46.83 -68.29 69.71
N LYS A 1004 47.84 -67.77 70.42
CA LYS A 1004 47.71 -67.20 71.78
C LYS A 1004 46.82 -65.95 71.78
N VAL A 1005 45.92 -65.84 72.75
CA VAL A 1005 45.03 -64.70 72.94
C VAL A 1005 45.56 -63.74 74.03
N PRO A 1006 45.67 -62.42 73.77
CA PRO A 1006 45.97 -61.41 74.79
C PRO A 1006 44.93 -61.35 75.93
N CYS A 1007 45.38 -61.05 77.15
CA CYS A 1007 44.55 -61.04 78.37
C CYS A 1007 43.87 -62.38 78.73
N SER A 1008 44.23 -63.50 78.09
CA SER A 1008 43.77 -64.83 78.48
C SER A 1008 44.54 -65.38 79.69
N TYR A 1009 43.88 -66.25 80.46
CA TYR A 1009 44.45 -67.02 81.58
C TYR A 1009 44.43 -68.54 81.36
N GLY A 1010 44.07 -68.99 80.15
CA GLY A 1010 44.01 -70.39 79.74
C GLY A 1010 42.92 -70.61 78.68
N TYR A 1011 42.75 -71.88 78.30
CA TYR A 1011 41.78 -72.30 77.27
C TYR A 1011 41.01 -73.56 77.69
N CYS A 1012 39.86 -73.83 77.07
CA CYS A 1012 39.29 -75.19 77.01
C CYS A 1012 38.96 -75.52 75.55
N ILE A 1013 39.42 -76.69 75.09
CA ILE A 1013 38.94 -77.31 73.86
C ILE A 1013 37.89 -78.35 74.22
N ARG A 1014 36.74 -78.36 73.53
CA ARG A 1014 35.80 -79.48 73.58
C ARG A 1014 35.74 -80.21 72.25
N ARG A 1015 35.56 -81.54 72.29
CA ARG A 1015 35.35 -82.40 71.11
C ARG A 1015 34.18 -83.37 71.34
N ARG A 1016 33.54 -83.81 70.25
CA ARG A 1016 32.58 -84.93 70.20
C ARG A 1016 32.61 -85.61 68.83
N VAL A 1017 32.06 -86.82 68.73
CA VAL A 1017 31.64 -87.38 67.42
C VAL A 1017 30.48 -86.52 66.91
N MET A 1018 30.43 -86.23 65.61
CA MET A 1018 29.32 -85.47 65.02
C MET A 1018 27.97 -86.13 65.32
N ASN A 1019 26.93 -85.32 65.56
CA ASN A 1019 25.59 -85.74 65.99
C ASN A 1019 25.48 -86.40 67.38
N SER A 1020 26.58 -86.59 68.11
CA SER A 1020 26.52 -86.90 69.56
C SER A 1020 26.04 -85.68 70.36
N THR A 1021 25.32 -85.88 71.46
CA THR A 1021 25.00 -84.80 72.41
C THR A 1021 26.12 -84.53 73.41
N ASN A 1022 27.00 -85.51 73.65
CA ASN A 1022 27.99 -85.46 74.72
C ASN A 1022 29.30 -84.77 74.29
N TRP A 1023 29.46 -83.52 74.69
CA TRP A 1023 30.72 -82.77 74.61
C TRP A 1023 31.64 -83.07 75.81
N VAL A 1024 32.93 -83.25 75.56
CA VAL A 1024 33.95 -83.35 76.63
C VAL A 1024 34.92 -82.18 76.52
N CYS A 1025 35.02 -81.36 77.59
CA CYS A 1025 36.00 -80.27 77.70
C CYS A 1025 37.36 -80.78 78.21
N PHE A 1026 38.43 -80.30 77.58
CA PHE A 1026 39.81 -80.50 77.94
C PHE A 1026 40.41 -79.12 78.23
N SER A 1027 40.44 -78.74 79.51
CA SER A 1027 41.00 -77.46 79.95
C SER A 1027 42.52 -77.49 79.95
N MET A 1028 43.11 -76.43 79.41
CA MET A 1028 44.55 -76.17 79.40
C MET A 1028 44.92 -75.29 80.60
N ALA A 1029 46.12 -75.49 81.14
CA ALA A 1029 46.54 -74.85 82.37
C ALA A 1029 46.87 -73.37 82.13
N SER A 1030 47.56 -73.06 81.03
CA SER A 1030 48.24 -71.79 80.77
C SER A 1030 47.68 -71.05 79.55
N ALA A 1031 47.76 -69.72 79.61
CA ALA A 1031 47.53 -68.83 78.47
C ALA A 1031 48.56 -68.99 77.33
N ASN A 1032 49.69 -69.65 77.60
CA ASN A 1032 50.74 -69.96 76.61
C ASN A 1032 50.50 -71.29 75.87
N ASP A 1033 49.54 -72.11 76.31
CA ASP A 1033 49.25 -73.39 75.68
C ASP A 1033 48.58 -73.15 74.31
N THR A 1034 49.20 -73.59 73.21
CA THR A 1034 48.77 -73.28 71.82
C THR A 1034 48.60 -74.52 70.93
N THR A 1035 48.81 -75.74 71.47
CA THR A 1035 48.59 -77.00 70.75
C THR A 1035 48.07 -78.10 71.67
N ARG A 1036 47.36 -79.09 71.10
CA ARG A 1036 46.88 -80.28 71.81
C ARG A 1036 46.74 -81.47 70.87
N ARG A 1037 47.50 -82.55 71.09
CA ARG A 1037 47.26 -83.84 70.42
C ARG A 1037 46.20 -84.65 71.15
N PHE A 1038 45.45 -85.42 70.37
CA PHE A 1038 44.29 -86.20 70.75
C PHE A 1038 44.41 -87.60 70.15
N PHE A 1039 44.24 -88.64 70.97
CA PHE A 1039 44.42 -90.04 70.60
C PHE A 1039 43.15 -90.86 70.84
N ASN A 1040 43.21 -92.15 70.50
CA ASN A 1040 42.16 -93.17 70.65
C ASN A 1040 40.82 -92.72 70.05
N LEU A 1041 40.89 -92.12 68.86
CA LEU A 1041 39.73 -91.84 68.03
C LEU A 1041 39.30 -93.12 67.28
N ILE A 1042 38.01 -93.20 66.99
CA ILE A 1042 37.44 -94.19 66.07
C ILE A 1042 37.87 -93.82 64.63
N PRO A 1043 38.29 -94.78 63.77
CA PRO A 1043 38.57 -94.55 62.34
C PRO A 1043 37.33 -94.14 61.53
N ASP A 1044 37.55 -93.55 60.36
CA ASP A 1044 36.51 -93.12 59.39
C ASP A 1044 35.34 -92.33 60.03
N THR A 1045 35.63 -91.57 61.10
CA THR A 1045 34.63 -90.95 61.97
C THR A 1045 34.80 -89.44 61.96
N LEU A 1046 33.70 -88.75 61.67
CA LEU A 1046 33.62 -87.30 61.66
C LEU A 1046 33.45 -86.75 63.08
N TYR A 1047 34.43 -85.99 63.55
CA TYR A 1047 34.45 -85.30 64.84
C TYR A 1047 34.17 -83.81 64.68
N GLU A 1048 33.57 -83.23 65.70
CA GLU A 1048 33.27 -81.80 65.84
C GLU A 1048 34.01 -81.26 67.07
N TYR A 1049 34.59 -80.07 66.97
CA TYR A 1049 35.44 -79.47 68.00
C TYR A 1049 35.35 -77.93 68.06
N GLN A 1050 35.54 -77.38 69.27
CA GLN A 1050 35.41 -75.95 69.58
C GLN A 1050 36.40 -75.55 70.69
N ILE A 1051 36.80 -74.27 70.75
CA ILE A 1051 37.71 -73.72 71.77
C ILE A 1051 37.18 -72.44 72.41
N LEU A 1052 37.39 -72.26 73.71
CA LEU A 1052 37.25 -70.98 74.42
C LEU A 1052 38.55 -70.56 75.09
N SER A 1053 38.64 -69.28 75.44
CA SER A 1053 39.67 -68.70 76.31
C SER A 1053 39.04 -68.18 77.60
N TYR A 1054 39.79 -68.22 78.71
CA TYR A 1054 39.33 -67.69 80.00
C TYR A 1054 39.82 -66.26 80.22
N CYS A 1055 38.90 -65.36 80.59
CA CYS A 1055 39.11 -63.92 80.73
C CYS A 1055 39.71 -63.51 82.08
N ASN A 1056 39.60 -64.37 83.10
CA ASN A 1056 40.08 -64.10 84.46
C ASN A 1056 40.88 -65.28 85.04
N PRO A 1057 41.71 -65.05 86.09
CA PRO A 1057 42.52 -66.12 86.70
C PRO A 1057 41.70 -67.28 87.27
N GLU A 1058 40.49 -66.99 87.75
CA GLU A 1058 39.57 -67.94 88.38
C GLU A 1058 38.83 -68.84 87.36
N LYS A 1059 38.95 -68.53 86.05
CA LYS A 1059 38.30 -69.26 84.95
C LYS A 1059 36.77 -69.30 85.04
N THR A 1060 36.19 -68.31 85.73
CA THR A 1060 34.73 -68.08 85.88
C THR A 1060 34.17 -67.17 84.80
N ASP A 1061 35.01 -66.37 84.13
CA ASP A 1061 34.67 -65.58 82.94
C ASP A 1061 35.44 -66.11 81.72
N SER A 1062 34.81 -66.09 80.54
CA SER A 1062 35.34 -66.69 79.31
C SER A 1062 34.79 -66.03 78.05
N SER A 1063 35.54 -66.14 76.95
CA SER A 1063 35.15 -65.59 75.65
C SER A 1063 33.96 -66.28 74.97
N GLY A 1064 33.43 -67.36 75.56
CA GLY A 1064 32.55 -68.31 74.88
C GLY A 1064 33.32 -69.23 73.91
N TYR A 1065 32.65 -70.28 73.45
CA TYR A 1065 33.24 -71.21 72.48
C TYR A 1065 33.23 -70.66 71.05
N SER A 1066 34.27 -70.96 70.30
CA SER A 1066 34.36 -70.77 68.85
C SER A 1066 33.20 -71.41 68.09
N SER A 1067 33.03 -71.04 66.82
CA SER A 1067 32.28 -71.85 65.88
C SER A 1067 32.73 -73.32 65.91
N SER A 1068 31.79 -74.23 65.66
CA SER A 1068 32.10 -75.65 65.48
C SER A 1068 32.95 -75.85 64.23
N ASN A 1069 34.11 -76.45 64.42
CA ASN A 1069 34.97 -76.93 63.35
C ASN A 1069 34.93 -78.46 63.33
N THR A 1070 35.30 -79.07 62.21
CA THR A 1070 35.17 -80.53 62.02
C THR A 1070 36.40 -81.15 61.39
N PHE A 1071 36.65 -82.43 61.69
CA PHE A 1071 37.65 -83.26 61.00
C PHE A 1071 37.20 -84.72 60.99
N THR A 1072 37.46 -85.44 59.90
CA THR A 1072 37.26 -86.90 59.82
C THR A 1072 38.58 -87.60 60.10
N THR A 1073 38.59 -88.65 60.91
CA THR A 1073 39.73 -89.58 60.98
C THR A 1073 39.84 -90.40 59.70
N ASN A 1074 41.05 -90.85 59.36
CA ASN A 1074 41.25 -91.66 58.16
C ASN A 1074 40.60 -93.06 58.30
N ALA A 1075 40.30 -93.71 57.18
CA ALA A 1075 39.84 -95.09 57.16
C ALA A 1075 40.94 -96.08 57.61
N LEU A 1076 40.53 -97.32 57.95
CA LEU A 1076 41.44 -98.37 58.41
C LEU A 1076 42.40 -98.87 57.32
N CYS A 1077 43.67 -99.05 57.67
CA CYS A 1077 44.72 -99.48 56.74
C CYS A 1077 44.68 -100.99 56.45
N PHE A 1078 44.09 -101.38 55.31
CA PHE A 1078 43.93 -102.78 54.90
C PHE A 1078 44.89 -103.23 53.79
N ALA A 1079 45.10 -104.56 53.71
CA ALA A 1079 45.89 -105.18 52.66
C ALA A 1079 45.13 -105.15 51.31
N PRO A 1080 45.81 -104.88 50.18
CA PRO A 1080 45.18 -104.88 48.85
C PRO A 1080 44.50 -106.21 48.51
N GLN A 1081 43.34 -106.10 47.85
CA GLN A 1081 42.51 -107.23 47.43
C GLN A 1081 42.71 -107.56 45.95
N ASN A 1082 42.14 -108.69 45.50
CA ASN A 1082 42.25 -109.21 44.13
C ASN A 1082 43.68 -109.47 43.62
N LEU A 1083 44.67 -109.56 44.52
CA LEU A 1083 46.07 -109.86 44.18
C LEU A 1083 46.18 -111.10 43.29
N ASN A 1084 46.50 -110.92 42.02
CA ASN A 1084 46.54 -111.95 40.98
C ASN A 1084 47.76 -111.75 40.07
N VAL A 1085 48.01 -112.73 39.19
CA VAL A 1085 49.01 -112.62 38.10
C VAL A 1085 48.25 -112.62 36.78
N THR A 1086 48.43 -111.58 35.96
CA THR A 1086 47.71 -111.43 34.68
C THR A 1086 48.54 -111.86 33.48
N GLN A 1087 49.86 -111.70 33.54
CA GLN A 1087 50.79 -112.20 32.53
C GLN A 1087 52.00 -112.88 33.17
N VAL A 1088 52.48 -113.96 32.56
CA VAL A 1088 53.66 -114.71 33.00
C VAL A 1088 54.53 -115.03 31.79
N SER A 1089 55.83 -114.87 31.97
CA SER A 1089 56.90 -115.32 31.09
C SER A 1089 57.90 -116.20 31.87
N SER A 1090 58.99 -116.62 31.23
CA SER A 1090 60.05 -117.38 31.92
C SER A 1090 60.87 -116.57 32.91
N ASN A 1091 61.00 -115.26 32.66
CA ASN A 1091 61.90 -114.37 33.37
C ASN A 1091 61.15 -113.33 34.22
N GLY A 1092 59.81 -113.32 34.20
CA GLY A 1092 59.02 -112.30 34.88
C GLY A 1092 57.52 -112.49 34.79
N ALA A 1093 56.78 -111.78 35.63
CA ALA A 1093 55.33 -111.84 35.73
C ALA A 1093 54.73 -110.47 36.14
N ILE A 1094 53.59 -110.11 35.53
CA ILE A 1094 52.81 -108.92 35.91
C ILE A 1094 51.83 -109.32 37.00
N ILE A 1095 51.99 -108.69 38.16
CA ILE A 1095 51.16 -108.84 39.35
C ILE A 1095 50.18 -107.67 39.40
N GLU A 1096 48.91 -107.91 39.66
CA GLU A 1096 47.87 -106.86 39.73
C GLU A 1096 47.04 -106.97 41.01
N TRP A 1097 46.53 -105.84 41.50
CA TRP A 1097 45.70 -105.72 42.70
C TRP A 1097 44.75 -104.50 42.60
N ASN A 1098 43.67 -104.51 43.40
CA ASN A 1098 42.82 -103.32 43.55
C ASN A 1098 43.58 -102.22 44.31
N THR A 1099 43.64 -101.01 43.76
CA THR A 1099 44.12 -99.82 44.47
C THR A 1099 43.24 -99.49 45.68
N MET A 1100 43.84 -98.96 46.74
CA MET A 1100 43.16 -98.61 47.98
C MET A 1100 43.14 -97.08 48.14
N PRO A 1101 42.01 -96.45 48.53
CA PRO A 1101 41.90 -94.98 48.59
C PRO A 1101 42.85 -94.27 49.57
N SER A 1102 43.40 -95.00 50.54
CA SER A 1102 44.30 -94.48 51.58
C SER A 1102 45.78 -94.81 51.34
N SER A 1103 46.17 -95.21 50.13
CA SER A 1103 47.53 -95.61 49.82
C SER A 1103 48.46 -94.43 49.53
N THR A 1104 49.58 -94.36 50.25
CA THR A 1104 50.74 -93.55 49.81
C THR A 1104 51.70 -94.38 48.95
N ALA A 1105 51.83 -95.67 49.21
CA ALA A 1105 52.68 -96.61 48.46
C ALA A 1105 52.26 -98.07 48.72
N TYR A 1106 52.74 -99.02 47.93
CA TYR A 1106 52.63 -100.46 48.22
C TYR A 1106 53.99 -101.10 48.46
N ARG A 1107 53.98 -102.30 49.06
CA ARG A 1107 55.15 -103.19 49.08
C ARG A 1107 54.75 -104.59 48.65
N LEU A 1108 55.45 -105.13 47.67
CA LEU A 1108 55.25 -106.45 47.08
C LEU A 1108 56.45 -107.33 47.43
N ARG A 1109 56.24 -108.59 47.82
CA ARG A 1109 57.34 -109.53 48.10
C ARG A 1109 57.13 -110.91 47.51
N TYR A 1110 58.22 -111.56 47.12
CA TYR A 1110 58.21 -112.90 46.52
C TYR A 1110 59.41 -113.77 46.96
N THR A 1111 59.24 -115.09 46.87
CA THR A 1111 60.24 -116.12 47.16
C THR A 1111 59.93 -117.40 46.37
N ILE A 1112 60.90 -118.29 46.17
CA ILE A 1112 60.66 -119.64 45.64
C ILE A 1112 59.78 -120.43 46.63
N SER A 1113 58.85 -121.22 46.09
CA SER A 1113 57.85 -121.98 46.84
C SER A 1113 58.37 -123.32 47.34
N GLY A 1114 58.64 -123.44 48.65
CA GLY A 1114 58.97 -124.71 49.31
C GLY A 1114 60.36 -124.72 49.99
N THR A 1115 61.16 -123.70 49.76
CA THR A 1115 62.42 -123.46 50.48
C THR A 1115 62.20 -122.71 51.80
N THR A 1116 63.21 -122.68 52.67
CA THR A 1116 63.27 -121.75 53.79
C THR A 1116 63.22 -120.31 53.24
N PRO A 1117 62.21 -119.48 53.63
CA PRO A 1117 61.82 -118.35 52.80
C PRO A 1117 62.71 -117.13 53.00
N ASN A 1118 63.64 -116.90 52.06
CA ASN A 1118 64.31 -115.62 51.89
C ASN A 1118 63.50 -114.77 50.91
N TRP A 1119 62.78 -113.77 51.42
CA TRP A 1119 61.88 -112.93 50.63
C TRP A 1119 62.61 -111.76 49.98
N VAL A 1120 62.43 -111.59 48.67
CA VAL A 1120 62.73 -110.32 47.98
C VAL A 1120 61.53 -109.40 48.19
N GLU A 1121 61.72 -108.21 48.77
CA GLU A 1121 60.68 -107.18 48.96
C GLU A 1121 60.99 -105.96 48.09
N VAL A 1122 59.99 -105.50 47.34
CA VAL A 1122 60.03 -104.37 46.41
C VAL A 1122 59.06 -103.30 46.93
N VAL A 1123 59.49 -102.04 46.91
CA VAL A 1123 58.65 -100.88 47.26
C VAL A 1123 58.13 -100.25 45.96
N ILE A 1124 56.82 -100.00 45.92
CA ILE A 1124 56.10 -99.47 44.77
C ILE A 1124 55.60 -98.08 45.22
N PRO A 1125 56.26 -96.99 44.83
CA PRO A 1125 56.13 -95.69 45.50
C PRO A 1125 54.83 -94.94 45.20
N GLU A 1126 54.08 -95.36 44.17
CA GLU A 1126 52.83 -94.71 43.76
C GLU A 1126 51.61 -95.45 44.34
N GLY A 1127 50.90 -94.80 45.28
CA GLY A 1127 49.70 -95.37 45.92
C GLY A 1127 48.50 -95.59 44.98
N ASN A 1128 48.49 -94.95 43.81
CA ASN A 1128 47.54 -95.13 42.73
C ASN A 1128 47.95 -96.23 41.72
N GLN A 1129 49.12 -96.85 41.86
CA GLN A 1129 49.55 -97.94 40.98
C GLN A 1129 48.83 -99.25 41.32
N ASN A 1130 48.28 -99.93 40.32
CA ASN A 1130 47.49 -101.16 40.46
C ASN A 1130 48.20 -102.43 39.94
N ASN A 1131 49.36 -102.29 39.29
CA ASN A 1131 50.13 -103.41 38.73
C ASN A 1131 51.65 -103.24 38.93
N TYR A 1132 52.39 -104.35 38.90
CA TYR A 1132 53.85 -104.35 38.94
C TYR A 1132 54.43 -105.55 38.19
N LEU A 1133 55.42 -105.30 37.35
CA LEU A 1133 56.19 -106.32 36.63
C LEU A 1133 57.38 -106.77 37.47
N ILE A 1134 57.32 -107.99 38.01
CA ILE A 1134 58.49 -108.67 38.57
C ILE A 1134 59.29 -109.26 37.41
N ASP A 1135 60.61 -109.09 37.39
CA ASP A 1135 61.52 -109.78 36.47
C ASP A 1135 62.75 -110.40 37.18
N GLY A 1136 63.68 -110.96 36.40
CA GLY A 1136 64.84 -111.72 36.90
C GLY A 1136 64.49 -113.11 37.46
N LEU A 1137 63.33 -113.66 37.12
CA LEU A 1137 62.83 -114.92 37.67
C LEU A 1137 63.44 -116.15 36.98
N GLN A 1138 63.71 -117.20 37.76
CA GLN A 1138 64.15 -118.50 37.21
C GLN A 1138 63.00 -119.22 36.49
N ALA A 1139 63.21 -119.60 35.23
CA ALA A 1139 62.24 -120.34 34.40
C ALA A 1139 61.75 -121.64 35.05
N GLY A 1140 60.55 -122.09 34.67
CA GLY A 1140 59.87 -123.28 35.21
C GLY A 1140 59.63 -123.31 36.72
N THR A 1141 60.00 -122.26 37.47
CA THR A 1141 60.07 -122.27 38.93
C THR A 1141 58.80 -121.71 39.56
N LYS A 1142 58.30 -122.38 40.61
CA LYS A 1142 57.12 -121.93 41.35
C LYS A 1142 57.49 -120.89 42.40
N TYR A 1143 56.92 -119.69 42.28
CA TYR A 1143 57.07 -118.59 43.22
C TYR A 1143 55.84 -118.46 44.13
N LYS A 1144 56.07 -117.87 45.30
CA LYS A 1144 55.09 -117.49 46.32
C LYS A 1144 55.21 -115.99 46.55
N TYR A 1145 54.10 -115.25 46.56
CA TYR A 1145 54.11 -113.78 46.65
C TYR A 1145 52.97 -113.20 47.53
N GLN A 1146 53.19 -111.98 48.06
CA GLN A 1146 52.30 -111.22 48.94
C GLN A 1146 52.47 -109.71 48.72
N ILE A 1147 51.43 -108.91 48.99
CA ILE A 1147 51.48 -107.44 48.94
C ILE A 1147 50.94 -106.82 50.24
N ARG A 1148 51.32 -105.59 50.57
CA ARG A 1148 50.74 -104.76 51.63
C ARG A 1148 50.66 -103.29 51.23
N ASN A 1149 49.78 -102.55 51.90
CA ASN A 1149 49.60 -101.11 51.76
C ASN A 1149 50.49 -100.34 52.75
N VAL A 1150 50.96 -99.15 52.35
CA VAL A 1150 51.54 -98.11 53.22
C VAL A 1150 50.56 -96.95 53.21
N CYS A 1151 49.91 -96.69 54.35
CA CYS A 1151 48.85 -95.70 54.46
C CYS A 1151 49.34 -94.34 54.98
N ASP A 1152 50.43 -94.31 55.76
CA ASP A 1152 51.17 -93.08 56.04
C ASP A 1152 52.67 -93.39 56.18
N ALA A 1153 53.46 -92.92 55.22
CA ALA A 1153 54.91 -93.09 55.20
C ALA A 1153 55.65 -92.20 56.23
N SER A 1154 55.03 -91.13 56.75
CA SER A 1154 55.65 -90.18 57.68
C SER A 1154 55.72 -90.70 59.12
N ILE A 1155 54.76 -91.54 59.53
CA ILE A 1155 54.70 -92.19 60.84
C ILE A 1155 54.81 -93.72 60.77
N GLY A 1156 54.80 -94.31 59.57
CA GLY A 1156 54.97 -95.75 59.35
C GLY A 1156 53.70 -96.59 59.48
N GLU A 1157 52.51 -96.00 59.25
CA GLU A 1157 51.24 -96.74 59.29
C GLU A 1157 51.11 -97.63 58.04
N VAL A 1158 51.17 -98.95 58.23
CA VAL A 1158 51.17 -99.97 57.16
C VAL A 1158 50.16 -101.08 57.45
N SER A 1159 49.63 -101.71 56.40
CA SER A 1159 48.75 -102.86 56.56
C SER A 1159 49.53 -104.14 56.87
N ASN A 1160 48.78 -105.14 57.36
CA ASN A 1160 49.21 -106.54 57.29
C ASN A 1160 49.50 -106.96 55.83
N TRP A 1161 50.27 -108.04 55.66
CA TRP A 1161 50.47 -108.69 54.36
C TRP A 1161 49.23 -109.45 53.91
N SER A 1162 48.94 -109.40 52.61
CA SER A 1162 47.87 -110.19 51.97
C SER A 1162 48.10 -111.70 52.12
N SER A 1163 47.07 -112.51 51.88
CA SER A 1163 47.20 -113.96 51.76
C SER A 1163 48.25 -114.33 50.69
N SER A 1164 49.10 -115.31 50.98
CA SER A 1164 50.10 -115.77 50.01
C SER A 1164 49.46 -116.37 48.77
N LYS A 1165 49.76 -115.80 47.60
CA LYS A 1165 49.44 -116.36 46.28
C LYS A 1165 50.68 -117.03 45.69
N PHE A 1166 50.49 -117.79 44.61
CA PHE A 1166 51.55 -118.53 43.93
C PHE A 1166 51.39 -118.43 42.41
N PHE A 1167 52.50 -118.52 41.67
CA PHE A 1167 52.52 -118.72 40.22
C PHE A 1167 53.76 -119.55 39.85
N THR A 1168 53.83 -120.03 38.61
CA THR A 1168 55.02 -120.71 38.06
C THR A 1168 55.38 -119.99 36.77
N THR A 1169 56.64 -119.57 36.63
CA THR A 1169 57.17 -118.99 35.38
C THR A 1169 57.10 -120.00 34.24
N THR A 1170 56.84 -119.53 33.03
CA THR A 1170 56.81 -120.37 31.81
C THR A 1170 58.22 -120.58 31.24
N ASP A 1171 58.29 -120.95 29.96
CA ASP A 1171 59.37 -120.65 29.02
C ASP A 1171 58.95 -119.35 28.18
N ALA A 1172 59.76 -118.55 27.45
CA ALA A 1172 59.74 -117.01 27.39
C ALA A 1172 58.88 -116.04 26.37
N GLY A 1173 58.23 -114.82 26.72
CA GLY A 1173 57.73 -113.58 25.84
C GLY A 1173 56.61 -112.39 26.23
N ASN A 1174 56.49 -111.15 25.53
CA ASN A 1174 55.34 -110.09 25.16
C ASN A 1174 54.82 -108.68 25.88
N ARG A 1175 54.17 -107.58 25.19
CA ARG A 1175 53.50 -106.19 25.63
C ARG A 1175 52.63 -105.22 24.58
N PHE A 1176 51.82 -104.08 24.87
CA PHE A 1176 51.17 -102.90 23.99
C PHE A 1176 50.23 -101.66 24.59
N GLU A 1177 49.81 -100.49 23.89
CA GLU A 1177 49.19 -99.08 24.34
C GLU A 1177 48.21 -98.08 23.40
N GLU A 1178 47.51 -96.88 23.79
CA GLU A 1178 46.44 -95.94 23.01
C GLU A 1178 45.98 -94.36 23.46
N VAL A 1179 45.16 -93.41 22.73
CA VAL A 1179 44.68 -91.88 23.02
C VAL A 1179 43.48 -91.01 22.20
N GLY A 1180 43.00 -89.68 22.47
CA GLY A 1180 41.89 -88.74 21.75
C GLY A 1180 41.52 -87.13 22.07
N GLU A 1181 40.53 -86.29 21.44
CA GLU A 1181 40.27 -84.69 21.46
C GLU A 1181 38.83 -83.86 21.08
N GLU A 1182 38.59 -82.44 20.99
CA GLU A 1182 37.28 -81.50 20.84
C GLU A 1182 37.24 -80.04 19.99
N ALA A 1183 36.41 -78.86 19.82
CA ALA A 1183 35.22 -77.87 20.26
C ALA A 1183 34.49 -76.86 19.11
N ASN A 1184 33.73 -75.63 19.01
CA ASN A 1184 33.13 -74.28 19.63
C ASN A 1184 31.95 -73.36 18.81
N VAL A 1185 31.33 -72.11 19.16
CA VAL A 1185 30.10 -71.25 18.52
C VAL A 1185 29.85 -69.59 18.57
N PHE A 1186 28.63 -68.86 18.28
CA PHE A 1186 28.31 -67.30 18.04
C PHE A 1186 26.80 -66.55 17.94
N ASP A 1187 26.57 -65.14 17.97
CA ASP A 1187 25.49 -64.08 17.41
C ASP A 1187 24.62 -62.88 18.24
N PHE A 1188 24.05 -61.70 17.69
CA PHE A 1188 23.74 -60.29 18.35
C PHE A 1188 22.37 -59.35 18.20
N ASP A 1189 21.98 -58.36 19.13
CA ASP A 1189 20.73 -57.43 19.13
C ASP A 1189 20.57 -55.98 19.87
N LEU A 1190 19.36 -55.32 19.98
CA LEU A 1190 19.01 -54.00 20.67
C LEU A 1190 17.62 -53.92 21.40
N TYR A 1191 17.49 -53.28 22.59
CA TYR A 1191 16.21 -53.17 23.36
C TYR A 1191 15.95 -51.83 24.12
N PRO A 1192 14.73 -51.23 24.08
CA PRO A 1192 14.36 -50.08 24.92
C PRO A 1192 13.72 -50.51 26.26
N ASN A 1193 14.09 -49.88 27.38
CA ASN A 1193 13.56 -50.20 28.71
C ASN A 1193 12.40 -49.26 29.10
N PRO A 1194 11.12 -49.69 29.06
CA PRO A 1194 9.97 -48.80 29.25
C PRO A 1194 9.72 -48.38 30.71
N ALA A 1195 10.45 -48.97 31.67
CA ALA A 1195 10.36 -48.61 33.09
C ALA A 1195 11.43 -47.59 33.53
N THR A 1196 12.41 -47.30 32.68
CA THR A 1196 13.55 -46.43 33.00
C THR A 1196 13.77 -45.38 31.90
N ARG A 1197 14.92 -44.71 31.92
CA ARG A 1197 15.31 -43.67 30.93
C ARG A 1197 16.42 -44.15 29.97
N PHE A 1198 16.62 -45.46 29.88
CA PHE A 1198 17.76 -46.08 29.21
C PHE A 1198 17.34 -46.91 27.97
N VAL A 1199 18.31 -47.16 27.08
CA VAL A 1199 18.23 -48.14 25.99
C VAL A 1199 19.43 -49.08 26.11
N SER A 1200 19.18 -50.38 25.98
CA SER A 1200 20.17 -51.45 26.17
C SER A 1200 20.64 -52.03 24.82
N ILE A 1201 21.90 -52.46 24.77
CA ILE A 1201 22.57 -53.17 23.67
C ILE A 1201 22.95 -54.57 24.18
N ASP A 1202 22.83 -55.61 23.36
CA ASP A 1202 23.18 -57.00 23.72
C ASP A 1202 23.81 -57.70 22.50
N ALA A 1203 24.91 -58.45 22.67
CA ALA A 1203 25.67 -59.06 21.57
C ALA A 1203 26.38 -60.36 22.00
N THR A 1204 26.54 -61.29 21.05
CA THR A 1204 27.45 -62.45 21.18
C THR A 1204 28.51 -62.37 20.09
N ILE A 1205 29.78 -62.62 20.44
CA ILE A 1205 30.98 -62.50 19.62
C ILE A 1205 31.69 -63.89 19.65
N PRO A 1206 32.24 -64.43 18.54
CA PRO A 1206 32.78 -65.79 18.54
C PRO A 1206 34.16 -65.88 19.22
N GLU A 1207 34.91 -64.77 19.22
CA GLU A 1207 36.30 -64.67 19.67
C GLU A 1207 36.52 -63.32 20.38
N PRO A 1208 37.36 -63.25 21.44
CA PRO A 1208 37.55 -62.03 22.23
C PRO A 1208 38.19 -60.86 21.45
N THR A 1209 37.62 -59.64 21.54
CA THR A 1209 38.21 -58.46 20.88
C THR A 1209 37.68 -57.09 21.36
N ASP A 1210 38.29 -56.00 20.89
CA ASP A 1210 37.80 -54.63 21.04
C ASP A 1210 36.74 -54.28 19.97
N ILE A 1211 35.58 -53.77 20.42
CA ILE A 1211 34.53 -53.23 19.55
C ILE A 1211 34.37 -51.71 19.74
N THR A 1212 33.95 -51.01 18.69
CA THR A 1212 33.68 -49.56 18.73
C THR A 1212 32.19 -49.29 18.55
N VAL A 1213 31.60 -48.50 19.44
CA VAL A 1213 30.17 -48.11 19.43
C VAL A 1213 30.05 -46.60 19.20
N ASN A 1214 29.17 -46.18 18.29
CA ASN A 1214 28.94 -44.79 17.93
C ASN A 1214 27.44 -44.46 17.88
N ILE A 1215 27.07 -43.25 18.34
CA ILE A 1215 25.68 -42.76 18.37
C ILE A 1215 25.56 -41.47 17.55
N TYR A 1216 24.58 -41.40 16.65
CA TYR A 1216 24.34 -40.25 15.75
C TYR A 1216 22.90 -39.74 15.83
N ASP A 1217 22.71 -38.43 15.59
CA ASP A 1217 21.39 -37.81 15.42
C ASP A 1217 20.87 -37.85 13.96
N VAL A 1218 19.64 -37.36 13.74
CA VAL A 1218 19.00 -37.31 12.40
C VAL A 1218 19.73 -36.47 11.35
N THR A 1219 20.62 -35.58 11.77
CA THR A 1219 21.43 -34.74 10.86
C THR A 1219 22.76 -35.39 10.48
N GLY A 1220 23.04 -36.59 11.02
CA GLY A 1220 24.32 -37.28 10.86
C GLY A 1220 25.40 -36.79 11.83
N ARG A 1221 25.06 -35.93 12.80
CA ARG A 1221 26.00 -35.47 13.81
C ARG A 1221 26.25 -36.56 14.82
N MET A 1222 27.52 -36.90 15.03
CA MET A 1222 27.95 -37.79 16.12
C MET A 1222 27.65 -37.11 17.47
N MET A 1223 26.95 -37.83 18.34
CA MET A 1223 26.57 -37.40 19.68
C MET A 1223 27.53 -37.94 20.74
N GLU A 1224 27.89 -39.22 20.62
CA GLU A 1224 28.75 -39.94 21.57
C GLU A 1224 29.44 -41.13 20.87
N THR A 1225 30.61 -41.53 21.38
CA THR A 1225 31.42 -42.64 20.87
C THR A 1225 32.25 -43.25 22.01
N PHE A 1226 32.38 -44.58 22.02
CA PHE A 1226 33.21 -45.31 22.99
C PHE A 1226 33.69 -46.65 22.46
N ILE A 1227 34.80 -47.15 23.02
CA ILE A 1227 35.43 -48.43 22.68
C ILE A 1227 35.33 -49.36 23.90
N ARG A 1228 35.04 -50.65 23.66
CA ARG A 1228 34.89 -51.65 24.72
C ARG A 1228 35.54 -52.97 24.33
N ASN A 1229 36.32 -53.51 25.25
CA ASN A 1229 36.87 -54.86 25.14
C ASN A 1229 35.80 -55.89 25.55
N VAL A 1230 35.81 -57.06 24.90
CA VAL A 1230 34.86 -58.15 25.12
C VAL A 1230 35.64 -59.45 25.29
N GLU A 1231 35.82 -59.90 26.54
CA GLU A 1231 36.63 -61.08 26.87
C GLU A 1231 35.86 -62.40 26.81
N ASP A 1232 34.59 -62.43 27.25
CA ASP A 1232 33.80 -63.67 27.41
C ASP A 1232 32.88 -64.02 26.20
N GLY A 1233 33.13 -63.42 25.03
CA GLY A 1233 32.30 -63.65 23.83
C GLY A 1233 30.86 -63.11 23.93
N HIS A 1234 30.53 -62.27 24.93
CA HIS A 1234 29.24 -61.58 25.04
C HIS A 1234 29.44 -60.13 25.52
N PHE A 1235 28.62 -59.21 25.00
CA PHE A 1235 28.68 -57.78 25.33
C PHE A 1235 27.29 -57.19 25.59
N TYR A 1236 27.15 -56.46 26.70
CA TYR A 1236 25.91 -55.78 27.10
C TYR A 1236 26.22 -54.36 27.62
N GLU A 1237 25.36 -53.37 27.32
CA GLU A 1237 25.54 -51.97 27.73
C GLU A 1237 24.19 -51.21 27.81
N GLU A 1238 24.06 -50.23 28.71
CA GLU A 1238 22.90 -49.30 28.78
C GLU A 1238 23.30 -47.83 28.56
N ILE A 1239 22.53 -47.10 27.74
CA ILE A 1239 22.74 -45.67 27.40
C ILE A 1239 21.71 -44.80 28.13
N ASP A 1240 22.15 -43.81 28.93
CA ASP A 1240 21.26 -42.84 29.60
C ASP A 1240 20.80 -41.75 28.63
N LEU A 1241 19.48 -41.66 28.40
CA LEU A 1241 18.94 -40.71 27.42
C LEU A 1241 18.73 -39.29 27.99
N THR A 1242 19.04 -39.00 29.25
CA THR A 1242 18.75 -37.68 29.88
C THR A 1242 19.37 -36.48 29.18
N THR A 1243 20.57 -36.62 28.63
CA THR A 1243 21.31 -35.56 27.92
C THR A 1243 20.86 -35.33 26.47
N TYR A 1244 20.12 -36.29 25.89
CA TYR A 1244 19.61 -36.23 24.52
C TYR A 1244 18.32 -35.39 24.46
N MET A 1245 17.85 -35.07 23.25
CA MET A 1245 16.54 -34.45 23.01
C MET A 1245 15.50 -35.50 22.56
N LYS A 1246 14.28 -35.07 22.23
CA LYS A 1246 13.28 -35.90 21.55
C LYS A 1246 13.61 -35.94 20.05
N GLY A 1247 13.64 -37.12 19.44
CA GLY A 1247 14.14 -37.31 18.08
C GLY A 1247 14.38 -38.77 17.70
N ILE A 1248 14.95 -38.99 16.52
CA ILE A 1248 15.39 -40.31 16.02
C ILE A 1248 16.92 -40.35 16.13
N TYR A 1249 17.47 -41.50 16.54
CA TYR A 1249 18.91 -41.70 16.74
C TYR A 1249 19.36 -43.04 16.14
N VAL A 1250 20.63 -43.14 15.75
CA VAL A 1250 21.23 -44.33 15.13
C VAL A 1250 22.42 -44.80 15.95
N VAL A 1251 22.47 -46.11 16.23
CA VAL A 1251 23.57 -46.80 16.91
C VAL A 1251 24.32 -47.65 15.88
N SER A 1252 25.65 -47.60 15.94
CA SER A 1252 26.57 -48.28 15.02
C SER A 1252 27.63 -49.03 15.82
N ILE A 1253 27.77 -50.33 15.57
CA ILE A 1253 28.83 -51.17 16.18
C ILE A 1253 29.74 -51.68 15.07
N ASN A 1254 31.06 -51.54 15.26
CA ASN A 1254 32.08 -52.13 14.39
C ASN A 1254 32.84 -53.24 15.14
N TYR A 1255 32.86 -54.44 14.57
CA TYR A 1255 33.59 -55.62 15.02
C TYR A 1255 34.42 -56.17 13.84
N SER A 1256 35.75 -56.26 14.02
CA SER A 1256 36.68 -56.78 13.01
C SER A 1256 36.49 -56.19 11.59
N GLY A 1257 36.12 -54.91 11.48
CA GLY A 1257 35.87 -54.21 10.22
C GLY A 1257 34.45 -54.35 9.68
N GLN A 1258 33.64 -55.30 10.17
CA GLN A 1258 32.22 -55.39 9.84
C GLN A 1258 31.43 -54.39 10.71
N THR A 1259 30.55 -53.61 10.09
CA THR A 1259 29.73 -52.60 10.80
C THR A 1259 28.25 -52.91 10.66
N ILE A 1260 27.55 -53.04 11.79
CA ILE A 1260 26.09 -53.25 11.82
C ILE A 1260 25.43 -52.05 12.51
N ASN A 1261 24.35 -51.55 11.90
CA ASN A 1261 23.66 -50.33 12.31
C ASN A 1261 22.19 -50.62 12.64
N LYS A 1262 21.71 -50.17 13.81
CA LYS A 1262 20.30 -50.26 14.23
C LYS A 1262 19.83 -48.88 14.73
N LYS A 1263 18.53 -48.58 14.65
CA LYS A 1263 17.96 -47.23 14.90
C LYS A 1263 16.87 -47.23 15.96
N PHE A 1264 16.75 -46.17 16.74
CA PHE A 1264 15.71 -45.99 17.76
C PHE A 1264 15.08 -44.60 17.73
N VAL A 1265 13.94 -44.43 18.41
CA VAL A 1265 13.16 -43.17 18.46
C VAL A 1265 12.83 -42.82 19.90
N ARG A 1266 13.22 -41.63 20.34
CA ARG A 1266 12.87 -41.06 21.65
C ARG A 1266 11.75 -40.04 21.49
N ARG A 1267 10.56 -40.38 22.00
CA ARG A 1267 9.32 -39.59 21.87
C ARG A 1267 9.14 -38.57 22.98
#